data_AF-A0A6I1MXM7-F1
#
_entry.id   AF-A0A6I1MXM7-F1
#
_cell.length_a   1.000
_cell.length_b   1.000
_cell.length_c   1.000
_cell.angle_alpha   90.00
_cell.angle_beta   90.00
_cell.angle_gamma   90.00
#
_symmetry.space_group_name_H-M   'P 1'
#
loop_
_entity.id
_entity.type
_entity.pdbx_description
1 polymer ?
#
loop_
_entity_poly.entity_id
_entity_poly.type
_entity_poly.pdbx_seq_one_letter_code
_entity_poly.pdbx_strand_id
1 'polypeptide(L)'
;MSKHLSTDIRVAIEADNPSICRHEEKCIQCGSCKNICTDYIGVNGNYSLKDTNDIAVCINCGQCANVCPTSSITEVYDYKKVESVINNKDKIVIFSTSPAVRVSLGEEFNMKDGSFVEGKMVSLLRNLGADYVLDTNFAADLTIVEEASELLHRIKNKDKPLPQFTSCCPAWIKYAETFHPDILDHISTTKSPIGMQGPTIKTYFAKKIGIDPSKIVNVAVTPCTAKKFEILRSEMNASGRYHNIDDMRDMDYVITTRELAIWAKEQNIDFNKLEDSSYDKLMGEASGAGVIFANTGGVMEAALRTAYSYLTNEKPPELFYDLQTIRGMDGVREATLKINDMEINVAVIYGTKNASNFIEKIKKGKKQYHFIEVMTCPGGCIGGGGQPKDTEFKGDSLREKRIKSLYKRDSQLKVRLSHENEKIKLLYKNFYGKPLSKLAEEMLHTIYFDRSEDLGGRKMSESVKYRCSVCGYIHEGELPEGFICPICKSPASAFERIAEVKEDETTNKYKGTKTEKNLMEALAGESIARNKYTFFGDVAKAEGYEQIYQLFLKTAGNEREHAKLWFKELGYLGDTEQNLLHATEGENYEWSDMYARFAKDAEEEGFFDLAEKFIQVGKIEKSHEERYRKLLNNVQMKAVFEKSGETMWECINCGHLVMGKKAPEVCPVCGYAQSFFEVRAENY
;
A
#
# COMPACT_ATOMS: atom_id res chain seq x y z
N MET A 1 10.09 6.23 27.56
CA MET A 1 9.18 5.08 27.73
C MET A 1 7.95 5.37 26.89
N SER A 2 7.51 4.41 26.07
CA SER A 2 6.29 4.59 25.27
C SER A 2 5.06 4.64 26.18
N LYS A 3 4.09 5.48 25.85
CA LYS A 3 2.75 5.52 26.45
C LYS A 3 1.91 4.30 26.06
N HIS A 4 2.30 3.59 25.00
CA HIS A 4 1.66 2.37 24.53
C HIS A 4 2.26 1.15 25.25
N LEU A 5 1.43 0.39 25.98
CA LEU A 5 1.94 -0.78 26.71
C LEU A 5 2.21 -1.97 25.77
N SER A 6 3.27 -2.73 26.06
CA SER A 6 3.61 -4.02 25.42
C SER A 6 3.57 -3.99 23.88
N THR A 7 4.25 -3.02 23.26
CA THR A 7 4.32 -2.86 21.79
C THR A 7 5.06 -3.99 21.07
N ASP A 8 5.81 -4.79 21.82
CA ASP A 8 6.42 -6.05 21.39
C ASP A 8 5.37 -7.10 21.00
N ILE A 9 4.17 -7.08 21.61
CA ILE A 9 3.11 -8.06 21.36
C ILE A 9 1.77 -7.43 20.93
N ARG A 10 1.62 -6.11 21.02
CA ARG A 10 0.36 -5.42 20.71
C ARG A 10 0.58 -4.30 19.70
N VAL A 11 -0.39 -4.07 18.82
CA VAL A 11 -0.40 -2.87 17.97
C VAL A 11 -0.62 -1.62 18.83
N ALA A 12 0.04 -0.51 18.52
CA ALA A 12 -0.23 0.77 19.21
C ALA A 12 -1.56 1.38 18.73
N ILE A 13 -2.33 1.97 19.64
CA ILE A 13 -3.63 2.62 19.35
C ILE A 13 -3.73 3.87 20.21
N GLU A 14 -3.93 5.02 19.56
CA GLU A 14 -4.17 6.28 20.28
C GLU A 14 -5.50 6.27 21.03
N ALA A 15 -5.53 6.90 22.21
CA ALA A 15 -6.71 6.97 23.06
C ALA A 15 -7.86 7.80 22.44
N ASP A 16 -7.51 8.78 21.61
CA ASP A 16 -8.44 9.65 20.88
C ASP A 16 -8.77 9.13 19.46
N ASN A 17 -8.37 7.90 19.13
CA ASN A 17 -8.69 7.30 17.84
C ASN A 17 -10.22 7.26 17.64
N PRO A 18 -10.76 7.89 16.57
CA PRO A 18 -12.20 8.06 16.43
C PRO A 18 -12.93 6.77 15.99
N SER A 19 -12.19 5.73 15.63
CA SER A 19 -12.75 4.54 14.99
C SER A 19 -12.67 3.30 15.86
N ILE A 20 -11.60 3.14 16.63
CA ILE A 20 -11.36 1.99 17.50
C ILE A 20 -10.74 2.42 18.83
N CYS A 21 -11.00 1.65 19.89
CA CYS A 21 -10.41 1.88 21.20
C CYS A 21 -9.91 0.55 21.81
N ARG A 22 -9.11 0.65 22.87
CA ARG A 22 -8.63 -0.50 23.65
C ARG A 22 -9.08 -0.42 25.11
N HIS A 23 -9.65 -1.52 25.57
CA HIS A 23 -9.95 -1.86 26.96
C HIS A 23 -8.78 -2.67 27.52
N GLU A 24 -7.88 -2.00 28.22
CA GLU A 24 -6.61 -2.57 28.69
C GLU A 24 -6.83 -3.77 29.62
N GLU A 25 -7.86 -3.73 30.47
CA GLU A 25 -8.22 -4.76 31.43
C GLU A 25 -8.66 -6.09 30.81
N LYS A 26 -9.06 -6.08 29.52
CA LYS A 26 -9.47 -7.27 28.77
C LYS A 26 -8.34 -7.86 27.93
N CYS A 27 -7.19 -7.18 27.85
CA CYS A 27 -6.11 -7.58 26.96
C CYS A 27 -5.35 -8.78 27.54
N ILE A 28 -5.36 -9.90 26.80
CA ILE A 28 -4.60 -11.11 27.16
C ILE A 28 -3.24 -11.20 26.45
N GLN A 29 -2.78 -10.11 25.82
CA GLN A 29 -1.49 -10.03 25.13
C GLN A 29 -1.25 -11.19 24.12
N CYS A 30 -2.26 -11.59 23.34
CA CYS A 30 -2.16 -12.76 22.46
C CYS A 30 -1.46 -12.52 21.10
N GLY A 31 -0.99 -11.31 20.78
CA GLY A 31 -0.32 -11.03 19.50
C GLY A 31 -1.23 -10.76 18.29
N SER A 32 -2.46 -11.26 18.27
CA SER A 32 -3.31 -11.27 17.07
C SER A 32 -3.51 -9.89 16.43
N CYS A 33 -3.69 -8.85 17.26
CA CYS A 33 -3.86 -7.48 16.78
C CYS A 33 -2.61 -6.91 16.09
N LYS A 34 -1.41 -7.30 16.56
CA LYS A 34 -0.14 -6.91 15.96
C LYS A 34 0.10 -7.67 14.66
N ASN A 35 -0.14 -8.98 14.66
CA ASN A 35 0.06 -9.84 13.49
C ASN A 35 -0.82 -9.38 12.32
N ILE A 36 -2.13 -9.18 12.53
CA ILE A 36 -3.00 -8.71 11.43
C ILE A 36 -2.59 -7.33 10.90
N CYS A 37 -2.12 -6.44 11.79
CA CYS A 37 -1.69 -5.09 11.39
C CYS A 37 -0.36 -5.10 10.60
N THR A 38 0.50 -6.08 10.87
CA THR A 38 1.83 -6.24 10.24
C THR A 38 1.74 -7.04 8.95
N ASP A 39 1.14 -8.22 9.02
CA ASP A 39 1.23 -9.22 7.96
C ASP A 39 0.27 -8.96 6.83
N TYR A 40 -0.86 -8.32 7.12
CA TYR A 40 -1.95 -8.14 6.17
C TYR A 40 -2.21 -6.67 5.84
N ILE A 41 -2.28 -5.83 6.87
CA ILE A 41 -2.51 -4.40 6.70
C ILE A 41 -1.21 -3.67 6.30
N GLY A 42 -0.06 -4.09 6.81
CA GLY A 42 1.21 -3.44 6.49
C GLY A 42 1.30 -2.01 6.98
N VAL A 43 0.68 -1.70 8.14
CA VAL A 43 0.88 -0.41 8.84
C VAL A 43 1.88 -0.61 9.97
N ASN A 44 1.63 -1.57 10.86
CA ASN A 44 2.60 -1.93 11.88
C ASN A 44 3.86 -2.52 11.22
N GLY A 45 5.04 -2.05 11.62
CA GLY A 45 6.32 -2.43 11.02
C GLY A 45 6.80 -1.52 9.88
N ASN A 46 5.95 -0.63 9.37
CA ASN A 46 6.32 0.39 8.36
C ASN A 46 6.44 1.81 8.94
N TYR A 47 6.44 1.93 10.26
CA TYR A 47 6.78 3.15 10.99
C TYR A 47 7.34 2.77 12.36
N SER A 48 8.07 3.70 13.00
CA SER A 48 8.52 3.55 14.37
C SER A 48 7.85 4.58 15.28
N LEU A 49 7.44 4.16 16.48
CA LEU A 49 6.92 5.08 17.51
C LEU A 49 7.96 6.13 17.92
N LYS A 50 9.25 5.83 17.75
CA LYS A 50 10.32 6.77 18.07
C LYS A 50 10.28 7.98 17.11
N ASP A 51 10.12 7.72 15.83
CA ASP A 51 10.12 8.77 14.81
C ASP A 51 8.83 9.59 14.86
N THR A 52 7.71 8.96 15.21
CA THR A 52 6.42 9.64 15.32
C THR A 52 6.17 10.32 16.66
N ASN A 53 7.21 10.55 17.48
CA ASN A 53 7.08 11.12 18.83
C ASN A 53 6.05 10.37 19.71
N ASP A 54 6.08 9.04 19.62
CA ASP A 54 5.22 8.11 20.34
C ASP A 54 3.73 8.22 19.97
N ILE A 55 3.45 8.69 18.76
CA ILE A 55 2.10 8.74 18.17
C ILE A 55 1.91 7.54 17.24
N ALA A 56 0.89 6.74 17.49
CA ALA A 56 0.59 5.56 16.69
C ALA A 56 -0.03 5.96 15.34
N VAL A 57 0.59 5.50 14.25
CA VAL A 57 0.03 5.63 12.90
C VAL A 57 -1.01 4.52 12.69
N CYS A 58 -2.23 4.92 12.35
CA CYS A 58 -3.36 4.02 12.19
C CYS A 58 -4.27 4.47 11.04
N ILE A 59 -4.62 3.54 10.15
CA ILE A 59 -5.54 3.76 9.02
C ILE A 59 -7.01 3.49 9.37
N ASN A 60 -7.32 3.27 10.64
CA ASN A 60 -8.67 3.12 11.19
C ASN A 60 -9.48 1.91 10.67
N CYS A 61 -8.85 0.95 9.99
CA CYS A 61 -9.52 -0.18 9.31
C CYS A 61 -10.26 -1.16 10.24
N GLY A 62 -9.88 -1.20 11.53
CA GLY A 62 -10.54 -2.02 12.55
C GLY A 62 -10.30 -3.52 12.45
N GLN A 63 -9.39 -4.00 11.59
CA GLN A 63 -9.08 -5.43 11.53
C GLN A 63 -8.50 -5.97 12.85
N CYS A 64 -7.75 -5.16 13.59
CA CYS A 64 -7.29 -5.48 14.94
C CYS A 64 -8.45 -5.68 15.94
N ALA A 65 -9.56 -4.95 15.80
CA ALA A 65 -10.77 -5.16 16.60
C ALA A 65 -11.45 -6.49 16.23
N ASN A 66 -11.49 -6.80 14.93
CA ASN A 66 -12.15 -8.00 14.41
C ASN A 66 -11.46 -9.30 14.86
N VAL A 67 -10.12 -9.32 14.89
CA VAL A 67 -9.35 -10.51 15.32
C VAL A 67 -9.13 -10.59 16.83
N CYS A 68 -9.57 -9.59 17.62
CA CYS A 68 -9.35 -9.57 19.05
C CYS A 68 -10.31 -10.54 19.77
N PRO A 69 -9.83 -11.65 20.36
CA PRO A 69 -10.69 -12.72 20.89
C PRO A 69 -11.46 -12.30 22.15
N THR A 70 -10.87 -11.43 22.97
CA THR A 70 -11.47 -10.97 24.24
C THR A 70 -12.27 -9.68 24.10
N SER A 71 -12.37 -9.14 22.87
CA SER A 71 -12.92 -7.80 22.64
C SER A 71 -12.26 -6.71 23.50
N SER A 72 -10.95 -6.88 23.75
CA SER A 72 -10.11 -5.80 24.29
C SER A 72 -10.00 -4.65 23.29
N ILE A 73 -10.00 -4.91 21.98
CA ILE A 73 -10.13 -3.86 20.97
C ILE A 73 -11.54 -3.92 20.39
N THR A 74 -12.23 -2.78 20.42
CA THR A 74 -13.56 -2.58 19.83
C THR A 74 -13.57 -1.34 18.96
N GLU A 75 -14.62 -1.14 18.18
CA GLU A 75 -14.95 0.15 17.62
C GLU A 75 -15.31 1.16 18.73
N VAL A 76 -15.15 2.44 18.43
CA VAL A 76 -15.72 3.51 19.27
C VAL A 76 -17.23 3.53 19.05
N TYR A 77 -18.00 3.41 20.14
CA TYR A 77 -19.45 3.37 20.07
C TYR A 77 -20.05 4.77 19.92
N ASP A 78 -20.68 5.03 18.77
CA ASP A 78 -21.45 6.23 18.49
C ASP A 78 -22.96 5.99 18.58
N TYR A 79 -23.44 4.74 18.63
CA TYR A 79 -24.88 4.47 18.71
C TYR A 79 -25.57 5.12 19.91
N LYS A 80 -24.85 5.33 21.03
CA LYS A 80 -25.36 6.09 22.19
C LYS A 80 -25.58 7.57 21.89
N LYS A 81 -24.73 8.18 21.05
CA LYS A 81 -24.94 9.55 20.58
C LYS A 81 -26.18 9.60 19.68
N VAL A 82 -26.32 8.62 18.77
CA VAL A 82 -27.50 8.53 17.89
C VAL A 82 -28.78 8.30 18.69
N GLU A 83 -28.77 7.42 19.69
CA GLU A 83 -29.87 7.17 20.62
C GLU A 83 -30.32 8.46 21.32
N SER A 84 -29.38 9.31 21.75
CA SER A 84 -29.72 10.60 22.34
C SER A 84 -30.39 11.57 21.35
N VAL A 85 -29.98 11.54 20.08
CA VAL A 85 -30.53 12.41 19.02
C VAL A 85 -31.93 11.97 18.61
N ILE A 86 -32.20 10.67 18.52
CA ILE A 86 -33.53 10.14 18.18
C ILE A 86 -34.60 10.64 19.16
N ASN A 87 -34.25 10.80 20.43
CA ASN A 87 -35.16 11.30 21.44
C ASN A 87 -35.45 12.82 21.32
N ASN A 88 -34.75 13.54 20.44
CA ASN A 88 -34.95 14.96 20.19
C ASN A 88 -35.94 15.19 19.04
N LYS A 89 -37.15 15.67 19.37
CA LYS A 89 -38.24 15.93 18.42
C LYS A 89 -37.95 17.04 17.39
N ASP A 90 -36.93 17.87 17.62
CA ASP A 90 -36.51 18.91 16.67
C ASP A 90 -35.56 18.39 15.60
N LYS A 91 -35.07 17.15 15.73
CA LYS A 91 -34.16 16.50 14.80
C LYS A 91 -34.90 15.49 13.92
N ILE A 92 -34.39 15.34 12.70
CA ILE A 92 -34.87 14.36 11.72
C ILE A 92 -33.73 13.38 11.49
N VAL A 93 -33.87 12.15 11.98
CA VAL A 93 -32.81 11.13 11.95
C VAL A 93 -32.98 10.23 10.73
N ILE A 94 -32.01 10.29 9.83
CA ILE A 94 -32.00 9.54 8.57
C ILE A 94 -30.90 8.50 8.63
N PHE A 95 -31.27 7.23 8.54
CA PHE A 95 -30.31 6.12 8.45
C PHE A 95 -30.04 5.76 7.00
N SER A 96 -28.77 5.54 6.66
CA SER A 96 -28.32 5.01 5.37
C SER A 96 -27.54 3.71 5.57
N THR A 97 -27.99 2.60 4.99
CA THR A 97 -27.41 1.27 5.27
C THR A 97 -26.53 0.77 4.13
N SER A 98 -25.28 0.41 4.45
CA SER A 98 -24.32 -0.15 3.48
C SER A 98 -24.68 -1.57 3.02
N PRO A 99 -24.24 -1.99 1.81
CA PRO A 99 -24.59 -3.31 1.26
C PRO A 99 -24.19 -4.48 2.16
N ALA A 100 -23.02 -4.43 2.82
CA ALA A 100 -22.50 -5.56 3.59
C ALA A 100 -23.24 -5.83 4.93
N VAL A 101 -23.98 -4.83 5.45
CA VAL A 101 -24.70 -4.95 6.72
C VAL A 101 -25.80 -6.01 6.60
N ARG A 102 -26.57 -5.97 5.50
CA ARG A 102 -27.73 -6.85 5.27
C ARG A 102 -27.37 -8.32 5.01
N VAL A 103 -26.10 -8.67 4.88
CA VAL A 103 -25.65 -10.06 4.70
C VAL A 103 -24.88 -10.61 5.91
N SER A 104 -24.73 -9.80 6.95
CA SER A 104 -23.97 -10.15 8.15
C SER A 104 -24.71 -9.88 9.45
N LEU A 105 -25.56 -8.84 9.51
CA LEU A 105 -26.29 -8.47 10.74
C LEU A 105 -27.05 -9.65 11.37
N GLY A 106 -27.64 -10.53 10.56
CA GLY A 106 -28.37 -11.69 11.07
C GLY A 106 -27.53 -12.67 11.91
N GLU A 107 -26.21 -12.69 11.71
CA GLU A 107 -25.29 -13.56 12.47
C GLU A 107 -25.28 -13.19 13.96
N GLU A 108 -25.44 -11.91 14.30
CA GLU A 108 -25.56 -11.44 15.69
C GLU A 108 -26.84 -11.90 16.39
N PHE A 109 -27.80 -12.43 15.63
CA PHE A 109 -29.10 -12.92 16.08
C PHE A 109 -29.28 -14.42 15.80
N ASN A 110 -28.17 -15.15 15.67
CA ASN A 110 -28.10 -16.61 15.44
C ASN A 110 -28.75 -17.08 14.12
N MET A 111 -28.91 -16.18 13.15
CA MET A 111 -29.31 -16.58 11.79
C MET A 111 -28.11 -17.17 11.05
N LYS A 112 -28.39 -18.00 10.04
CA LYS A 112 -27.35 -18.62 9.21
C LYS A 112 -26.40 -17.57 8.58
N ASP A 113 -25.11 -17.86 8.57
CA ASP A 113 -24.09 -17.09 7.85
C ASP A 113 -24.53 -16.72 6.42
N GLY A 114 -24.40 -15.44 6.06
CA GLY A 114 -24.80 -14.93 4.74
C GLY A 114 -26.31 -14.76 4.52
N SER A 115 -27.13 -14.94 5.55
CA SER A 115 -28.56 -14.60 5.50
C SER A 115 -28.77 -13.16 5.01
N PHE A 116 -29.62 -12.98 4.00
CA PHE A 116 -29.98 -11.66 3.48
C PHE A 116 -31.14 -11.07 4.29
N VAL A 117 -30.85 -10.14 5.20
CA VAL A 117 -31.76 -9.62 6.24
C VAL A 117 -32.16 -8.15 6.04
N GLU A 118 -32.22 -7.70 4.79
CA GLU A 118 -32.54 -6.31 4.42
C GLU A 118 -33.84 -5.81 5.06
N GLY A 119 -34.94 -6.54 4.89
CA GLY A 119 -36.24 -6.13 5.39
C GLY A 119 -36.27 -5.99 6.92
N LYS A 120 -35.68 -6.95 7.64
CA LYS A 120 -35.57 -6.91 9.11
C LYS A 120 -34.65 -5.80 9.61
N MET A 121 -33.56 -5.54 8.89
CA MET A 121 -32.66 -4.43 9.20
C MET A 121 -33.38 -3.09 9.10
N VAL A 122 -34.19 -2.88 8.05
CA VAL A 122 -34.99 -1.66 7.91
C VAL A 122 -36.03 -1.55 9.02
N SER A 123 -36.74 -2.65 9.32
CA SER A 123 -37.71 -2.68 10.42
C SER A 123 -37.06 -2.40 11.78
N LEU A 124 -35.86 -2.92 12.02
CA LEU A 124 -35.11 -2.65 13.24
C LEU A 124 -34.83 -1.15 13.39
N LEU A 125 -34.32 -0.51 12.34
CA LEU A 125 -34.01 0.93 12.37
C LEU A 125 -35.25 1.78 12.63
N ARG A 126 -36.41 1.41 12.06
CA ARG A 126 -37.69 2.07 12.34
C ARG A 126 -38.14 1.87 13.79
N ASN A 127 -38.00 0.66 14.34
CA ASN A 127 -38.30 0.38 15.75
C ASN A 127 -37.38 1.16 16.70
N LEU A 128 -36.13 1.42 16.28
CA LEU A 128 -35.18 2.24 17.03
C LEU A 128 -35.45 3.75 16.91
N GLY A 129 -36.41 4.19 16.08
CA GLY A 129 -36.83 5.59 15.98
C GLY A 129 -36.33 6.35 14.76
N ALA A 130 -35.93 5.68 13.68
CA ALA A 130 -35.59 6.35 12.42
C ALA A 130 -36.80 7.06 11.79
N ASP A 131 -36.63 8.32 11.36
CA ASP A 131 -37.64 9.04 10.55
C ASP A 131 -37.63 8.57 9.11
N TYR A 132 -36.43 8.32 8.56
CA TYR A 132 -36.23 7.78 7.21
C TYR A 132 -35.13 6.72 7.21
N VAL A 133 -35.32 5.67 6.43
CA VAL A 133 -34.34 4.61 6.20
C VAL A 133 -34.07 4.49 4.70
N LEU A 134 -32.84 4.82 4.31
CA LEU A 134 -32.36 4.91 2.94
C LEU A 134 -31.31 3.83 2.66
N ASP A 135 -31.06 3.57 1.38
CA ASP A 135 -30.09 2.56 0.94
C ASP A 135 -28.82 3.22 0.39
N THR A 136 -27.66 2.93 0.98
CA THR A 136 -26.37 3.40 0.45
C THR A 136 -26.04 2.80 -0.91
N ASN A 137 -26.68 1.70 -1.33
CA ASN A 137 -26.55 1.18 -2.68
C ASN A 137 -27.02 2.17 -3.75
N PHE A 138 -27.98 3.06 -3.43
CA PHE A 138 -28.35 4.16 -4.32
C PHE A 138 -27.15 5.08 -4.60
N ALA A 139 -26.40 5.43 -3.55
CA ALA A 139 -25.21 6.24 -3.69
C ALA A 139 -24.02 5.43 -4.25
N ALA A 140 -24.01 4.10 -4.12
CA ALA A 140 -23.06 3.26 -4.84
C ALA A 140 -23.27 3.36 -6.36
N ASP A 141 -24.52 3.36 -6.83
CA ASP A 141 -24.81 3.64 -8.25
C ASP A 141 -24.33 5.04 -8.66
N LEU A 142 -24.50 6.04 -7.78
CA LEU A 142 -24.01 7.39 -8.01
C LEU A 142 -22.49 7.43 -8.15
N THR A 143 -21.76 6.74 -7.25
CA THR A 143 -20.31 6.61 -7.31
C THR A 143 -19.87 5.94 -8.60
N ILE A 144 -20.52 4.85 -9.02
CA ILE A 144 -20.17 4.16 -10.26
C ILE A 144 -20.37 5.05 -11.49
N VAL A 145 -21.44 5.84 -11.52
CA VAL A 145 -21.67 6.78 -12.63
C VAL A 145 -20.55 7.82 -12.71
N GLU A 146 -20.15 8.43 -11.60
CA GLU A 146 -19.03 9.40 -11.61
C GLU A 146 -17.68 8.72 -11.87
N GLU A 147 -17.38 7.59 -11.23
CA GLU A 147 -16.06 6.95 -11.26
C GLU A 147 -15.77 6.31 -12.61
N ALA A 148 -16.79 5.73 -13.26
CA ALA A 148 -16.69 5.27 -14.63
C ALA A 148 -16.56 6.46 -15.60
N SER A 149 -17.29 7.55 -15.39
CA SER A 149 -17.11 8.78 -16.19
C SER A 149 -15.70 9.37 -16.04
N GLU A 150 -15.16 9.41 -14.82
CA GLU A 150 -13.78 9.86 -14.56
C GLU A 150 -12.77 8.96 -15.27
N LEU A 151 -12.90 7.64 -15.16
CA LEU A 151 -12.01 6.69 -15.83
C LEU A 151 -11.99 6.93 -17.35
N LEU A 152 -13.17 7.05 -17.97
CA LEU A 152 -13.28 7.29 -19.40
C LEU A 152 -12.74 8.67 -19.80
N HIS A 153 -12.90 9.68 -18.95
CA HIS A 153 -12.30 10.99 -19.13
C HIS A 153 -10.78 10.91 -19.12
N ARG A 154 -10.16 10.23 -18.15
CA ARG A 154 -8.70 10.04 -18.09
C ARG A 154 -8.17 9.30 -19.31
N ILE A 155 -8.85 8.23 -19.74
CA ILE A 155 -8.48 7.46 -20.93
C ILE A 155 -8.51 8.32 -22.20
N LYS A 156 -9.56 9.14 -22.38
CA LYS A 156 -9.76 9.94 -23.60
C LYS A 156 -8.87 11.20 -23.63
N ASN A 157 -8.82 11.93 -22.52
CA ASN A 157 -8.22 13.26 -22.49
C ASN A 157 -6.75 13.27 -22.04
N LYS A 158 -6.30 12.23 -21.31
CA LYS A 158 -4.92 12.09 -20.81
C LYS A 158 -4.45 13.29 -19.96
N ASP A 159 -5.38 13.96 -19.30
CA ASP A 159 -5.14 15.11 -18.42
C ASP A 159 -4.83 14.71 -16.98
N LYS A 160 -5.15 13.47 -16.59
CA LYS A 160 -4.75 12.84 -15.32
C LYS A 160 -4.10 11.48 -15.56
N PRO A 161 -3.24 11.01 -14.66
CA PRO A 161 -2.48 9.79 -14.89
C PRO A 161 -3.33 8.52 -14.74
N LEU A 162 -2.89 7.46 -15.41
CA LEU A 162 -3.36 6.08 -15.28
C LEU A 162 -2.26 5.22 -14.64
N PRO A 163 -2.59 4.17 -13.87
CA PRO A 163 -3.94 3.66 -13.60
C PRO A 163 -4.77 4.60 -12.69
N GLN A 164 -6.10 4.58 -12.83
CA GLN A 164 -7.01 5.15 -11.84
C GLN A 164 -7.20 4.15 -10.69
N PHE A 165 -6.88 4.53 -9.46
CA PHE A 165 -7.22 3.74 -8.27
C PHE A 165 -8.61 4.12 -7.75
N THR A 166 -9.37 3.14 -7.25
CA THR A 166 -10.64 3.43 -6.57
C THR A 166 -10.41 4.18 -5.26
N SER A 167 -11.41 4.93 -4.82
CA SER A 167 -11.32 5.82 -3.65
C SER A 167 -12.32 5.53 -2.53
N CYS A 168 -13.23 4.59 -2.73
CA CYS A 168 -14.38 4.39 -1.84
C CYS A 168 -14.03 3.78 -0.46
N CYS A 169 -12.84 3.18 -0.32
CA CYS A 169 -12.34 2.58 0.92
C CYS A 169 -11.48 3.59 1.70
N PRO A 170 -11.97 4.16 2.83
CA PRO A 170 -11.26 5.24 3.52
C PRO A 170 -9.96 4.79 4.20
N ALA A 171 -9.86 3.51 4.59
CA ALA A 171 -8.61 2.97 5.13
C ALA A 171 -7.54 2.85 4.04
N TRP A 172 -7.93 2.53 2.80
CA TRP A 172 -7.03 2.57 1.64
C TRP A 172 -6.60 4.00 1.35
N ILE A 173 -7.52 4.97 1.33
CA ILE A 173 -7.18 6.38 1.15
C ILE A 173 -6.16 6.85 2.18
N LYS A 174 -6.44 6.65 3.48
CA LYS A 174 -5.51 7.07 4.54
C LYS A 174 -4.16 6.34 4.44
N TYR A 175 -4.16 5.08 4.00
CA TYR A 175 -2.93 4.33 3.74
C TYR A 175 -2.12 4.95 2.60
N ALA A 176 -2.76 5.26 1.46
CA ALA A 176 -2.10 5.89 0.33
C ALA A 176 -1.58 7.29 0.68
N GLU A 177 -2.38 8.12 1.35
CA GLU A 177 -1.96 9.44 1.85
C GLU A 177 -0.71 9.36 2.75
N THR A 178 -0.58 8.30 3.55
CA THR A 178 0.51 8.16 4.52
C THR A 178 1.76 7.48 3.94
N PHE A 179 1.58 6.42 3.15
CA PHE A 179 2.66 5.52 2.71
C PHE A 179 2.96 5.56 1.21
N HIS A 180 2.05 6.09 0.39
CA HIS A 180 2.21 6.23 -1.07
C HIS A 180 1.70 7.58 -1.57
N PRO A 181 2.17 8.72 -1.00
CA PRO A 181 1.71 10.04 -1.43
C PRO A 181 2.02 10.31 -2.92
N ASP A 182 2.98 9.59 -3.50
CA ASP A 182 3.37 9.67 -4.91
C ASP A 182 2.28 9.20 -5.89
N ILE A 183 1.28 8.43 -5.43
CA ILE A 183 0.17 7.97 -6.29
C ILE A 183 -1.13 8.76 -6.08
N LEU A 184 -1.15 9.83 -5.29
CA LEU A 184 -2.41 10.53 -4.97
C LEU A 184 -3.16 11.03 -6.21
N ASP A 185 -2.44 11.51 -7.23
CA ASP A 185 -3.03 11.94 -8.51
C ASP A 185 -3.66 10.80 -9.33
N HIS A 186 -3.27 9.56 -9.03
CA HIS A 186 -3.86 8.37 -9.63
C HIS A 186 -5.17 7.95 -8.96
N ILE A 187 -5.49 8.44 -7.75
CA ILE A 187 -6.72 8.08 -7.06
C ILE A 187 -7.92 8.80 -7.70
N SER A 188 -9.04 8.09 -7.88
CA SER A 188 -10.30 8.68 -8.32
C SER A 188 -10.71 9.82 -7.37
N THR A 189 -11.11 10.95 -7.93
CA THR A 189 -11.58 12.08 -7.12
C THR A 189 -12.99 11.88 -6.59
N THR A 190 -13.69 10.83 -7.01
CA THR A 190 -15.03 10.54 -6.52
C THR A 190 -15.04 10.29 -5.02
N LYS A 191 -16.04 10.83 -4.31
CA LYS A 191 -16.29 10.46 -2.92
C LYS A 191 -16.79 9.02 -2.85
N SER A 192 -16.65 8.40 -1.67
CA SER A 192 -17.29 7.11 -1.42
C SER A 192 -18.82 7.19 -1.48
N PRO A 193 -19.55 6.05 -1.57
CA PRO A 193 -21.00 6.06 -1.53
C PRO A 193 -21.58 6.81 -0.31
N ILE A 194 -20.97 6.66 0.88
CA ILE A 194 -21.38 7.39 2.09
C ILE A 194 -21.08 8.89 1.94
N GLY A 195 -19.90 9.24 1.42
CA GLY A 195 -19.49 10.62 1.19
C GLY A 195 -20.32 11.33 0.11
N MET A 196 -20.86 10.61 -0.87
CA MET A 196 -21.80 11.13 -1.86
C MET A 196 -23.23 11.21 -1.34
N GLN A 197 -23.65 10.24 -0.53
CA GLN A 197 -25.02 10.19 -0.02
C GLN A 197 -25.31 11.32 0.96
N GLY A 198 -24.40 11.60 1.89
CA GLY A 198 -24.53 12.66 2.89
C GLY A 198 -24.96 14.03 2.32
N PRO A 199 -24.17 14.64 1.41
CA PRO A 199 -24.53 15.92 0.83
C PRO A 199 -25.78 15.83 -0.07
N THR A 200 -25.97 14.69 -0.74
CA THR A 200 -27.17 14.46 -1.58
C THR A 200 -28.45 14.38 -0.73
N ILE A 201 -28.38 13.87 0.50
CA ILE A 201 -29.50 13.90 1.44
C ILE A 201 -29.78 15.34 1.91
N LYS A 202 -28.76 16.04 2.41
CA LYS A 202 -28.95 17.39 2.96
C LYS A 202 -29.30 18.45 1.91
N THR A 203 -29.18 18.14 0.62
CA THR A 203 -29.54 19.07 -0.47
C THR A 203 -30.76 18.58 -1.25
N TYR A 204 -30.59 17.58 -2.11
CA TYR A 204 -31.61 17.10 -3.03
C TYR A 204 -32.77 16.39 -2.30
N PHE A 205 -32.49 15.47 -1.38
CA PHE A 205 -33.53 14.77 -0.63
C PHE A 205 -34.33 15.75 0.24
N ALA A 206 -33.65 16.58 1.03
CA ALA A 206 -34.26 17.56 1.90
C ALA A 206 -35.23 18.48 1.14
N LYS A 207 -34.79 18.99 -0.02
CA LYS A 207 -35.62 19.81 -0.91
C LYS A 207 -36.82 19.04 -1.49
N LYS A 208 -36.65 17.77 -1.85
CA LYS A 208 -37.72 16.94 -2.44
C LYS A 208 -38.78 16.53 -1.44
N ILE A 209 -38.40 16.31 -0.19
CA ILE A 209 -39.29 15.92 0.90
C ILE A 209 -39.88 17.14 1.63
N GLY A 210 -39.25 18.31 1.50
CA GLY A 210 -39.72 19.55 2.13
C GLY A 210 -39.31 19.67 3.60
N ILE A 211 -38.12 19.16 3.96
CA ILE A 211 -37.57 19.21 5.31
C ILE A 211 -36.37 20.15 5.37
N ASP A 212 -36.17 20.79 6.53
CA ASP A 212 -35.06 21.70 6.80
C ASP A 212 -33.74 20.93 6.94
N PRO A 213 -32.74 21.18 6.06
CA PRO A 213 -31.44 20.52 6.11
C PRO A 213 -30.70 20.65 7.45
N SER A 214 -30.91 21.75 8.19
CA SER A 214 -30.25 21.99 9.48
C SER A 214 -30.77 21.09 10.62
N LYS A 215 -31.94 20.49 10.42
CA LYS A 215 -32.57 19.55 11.35
C LYS A 215 -32.18 18.10 11.07
N ILE A 216 -31.62 17.82 9.89
CA ILE A 216 -31.25 16.47 9.48
C ILE A 216 -30.01 16.01 10.24
N VAL A 217 -30.11 14.82 10.83
CA VAL A 217 -28.98 14.05 11.34
C VAL A 217 -28.87 12.78 10.51
N ASN A 218 -27.85 12.75 9.65
CA ASN A 218 -27.52 11.61 8.81
C ASN A 218 -26.66 10.61 9.59
N VAL A 219 -27.10 9.36 9.60
CA VAL A 219 -26.42 8.24 10.25
C VAL A 219 -26.14 7.14 9.25
N ALA A 220 -24.86 6.82 9.01
CA ALA A 220 -24.50 5.68 8.19
C ALA A 220 -24.38 4.41 9.04
N VAL A 221 -25.10 3.35 8.66
CA VAL A 221 -24.91 2.00 9.20
C VAL A 221 -24.00 1.23 8.26
N THR A 222 -22.81 0.84 8.73
CA THR A 222 -21.76 0.37 7.82
C THR A 222 -20.89 -0.73 8.44
N PRO A 223 -20.33 -1.66 7.64
CA PRO A 223 -19.43 -2.71 8.16
C PRO A 223 -18.03 -2.21 8.56
N CYS A 224 -17.78 -0.91 8.57
CA CYS A 224 -16.44 -0.33 8.55
C CYS A 224 -16.22 0.71 9.65
N THR A 225 -15.17 0.54 10.45
CA THR A 225 -14.77 1.52 11.46
C THR A 225 -14.09 2.75 10.85
N ALA A 226 -13.39 2.60 9.73
CA ALA A 226 -12.69 3.71 9.06
C ALA A 226 -13.67 4.74 8.47
N LYS A 227 -14.95 4.40 8.28
CA LYS A 227 -15.98 5.38 7.92
C LYS A 227 -16.21 6.43 9.00
N LYS A 228 -16.00 6.09 10.29
CA LYS A 228 -16.02 7.08 11.39
C LYS A 228 -14.96 8.15 11.19
N PHE A 229 -13.76 7.77 10.72
CA PHE A 229 -12.72 8.74 10.37
C PHE A 229 -13.08 9.53 9.10
N GLU A 230 -13.59 8.88 8.06
CA GLU A 230 -13.94 9.56 6.80
C GLU A 230 -14.88 10.74 7.00
N ILE A 231 -15.95 10.54 7.78
CA ILE A 231 -16.96 11.59 7.99
C ILE A 231 -16.43 12.77 8.84
N LEU A 232 -15.27 12.63 9.48
CA LEU A 232 -14.61 13.67 10.27
C LEU A 232 -13.56 14.46 9.46
N ARG A 233 -13.23 14.02 8.24
CA ARG A 233 -12.25 14.72 7.38
C ARG A 233 -12.75 16.12 7.04
N SER A 234 -11.91 17.15 7.20
CA SER A 234 -12.30 18.57 7.10
C SER A 234 -13.10 18.90 5.83
N GLU A 235 -12.71 18.31 4.70
CA GLU A 235 -13.29 18.53 3.38
C GLU A 235 -14.67 17.89 3.14
N MET A 236 -15.12 17.02 4.05
CA MET A 236 -16.43 16.34 4.02
C MET A 236 -17.57 17.22 4.59
N ASN A 237 -17.72 18.41 4.00
CA ASN A 237 -18.72 19.42 4.37
C ASN A 237 -19.35 20.10 3.14
N ALA A 238 -19.55 19.36 2.04
CA ALA A 238 -20.13 19.92 0.80
C ALA A 238 -21.54 20.47 1.00
N SER A 239 -22.36 19.83 1.84
CA SER A 239 -23.67 20.33 2.25
C SER A 239 -23.59 21.65 3.01
N GLY A 240 -22.63 21.81 3.92
CA GLY A 240 -22.39 23.07 4.61
C GLY A 240 -22.00 24.19 3.67
N ARG A 241 -21.10 23.92 2.71
CA ARG A 241 -20.75 24.88 1.64
C ARG A 241 -21.96 25.23 0.77
N TYR A 242 -22.79 24.24 0.41
CA TYR A 242 -23.97 24.45 -0.42
C TYR A 242 -25.02 25.34 0.25
N HIS A 243 -25.23 25.17 1.56
CA HIS A 243 -26.21 25.94 2.34
C HIS A 243 -25.63 27.18 3.02
N ASN A 244 -24.32 27.39 2.93
CA ASN A 244 -23.59 28.42 3.66
C ASN A 244 -23.79 28.32 5.20
N ILE A 245 -23.60 27.11 5.72
CA ILE A 245 -23.69 26.76 7.15
C ILE A 245 -22.37 26.09 7.56
N ASP A 246 -21.52 26.82 8.28
CA ASP A 246 -20.12 26.41 8.55
C ASP A 246 -20.01 25.09 9.32
N ASP A 247 -20.86 24.89 10.33
CA ASP A 247 -20.81 23.69 11.19
C ASP A 247 -21.54 22.46 10.59
N MET A 248 -22.11 22.58 9.38
CA MET A 248 -22.85 21.48 8.76
C MET A 248 -21.90 20.47 8.09
N ARG A 249 -21.94 19.24 8.59
CA ARG A 249 -21.25 18.07 8.03
C ARG A 249 -22.11 17.35 7.00
N ASP A 250 -21.47 16.63 6.08
CA ASP A 250 -22.17 15.80 5.09
C ASP A 250 -22.88 14.59 5.73
N MET A 251 -22.20 13.95 6.66
CA MET A 251 -22.66 12.80 7.44
C MET A 251 -22.32 13.07 8.91
N ASP A 252 -23.28 12.87 9.81
CA ASP A 252 -23.15 13.29 11.21
C ASP A 252 -22.62 12.16 12.09
N TYR A 253 -23.09 10.93 11.88
CA TYR A 253 -22.66 9.76 12.64
C TYR A 253 -22.45 8.52 11.77
N VAL A 254 -21.63 7.61 12.27
CA VAL A 254 -21.45 6.28 11.71
C VAL A 254 -21.62 5.27 12.84
N ILE A 255 -22.47 4.27 12.64
CA ILE A 255 -22.58 3.11 13.52
C ILE A 255 -22.22 1.84 12.75
N THR A 256 -21.51 0.92 13.40
CA THR A 256 -21.14 -0.35 12.79
C THR A 256 -22.29 -1.36 12.78
N THR A 257 -22.14 -2.46 12.03
CA THR A 257 -23.05 -3.61 12.10
C THR A 257 -23.18 -4.16 13.53
N ARG A 258 -22.05 -4.27 14.26
CA ARG A 258 -22.06 -4.73 15.66
C ARG A 258 -22.71 -3.71 16.59
N GLU A 259 -22.47 -2.41 16.41
CA GLU A 259 -23.15 -1.36 17.19
C GLU A 259 -24.67 -1.43 17.03
N LEU A 260 -25.17 -1.60 15.80
CA LEU A 260 -26.61 -1.78 15.57
C LEU A 260 -27.15 -3.02 16.29
N ALA A 261 -26.43 -4.13 16.25
CA ALA A 261 -26.83 -5.35 16.95
C ALA A 261 -26.81 -5.19 18.48
N ILE A 262 -25.80 -4.53 19.04
CA ILE A 262 -25.71 -4.21 20.46
C ILE A 262 -26.90 -3.34 20.87
N TRP A 263 -27.17 -2.28 20.11
CA TRP A 263 -28.28 -1.38 20.39
C TRP A 263 -29.63 -2.10 20.38
N ALA A 264 -29.87 -2.95 19.39
CA ALA A 264 -31.08 -3.76 19.32
C ALA A 264 -31.24 -4.70 20.53
N LYS A 265 -30.16 -5.35 20.95
CA LYS A 265 -30.12 -6.24 22.12
C LYS A 265 -30.40 -5.47 23.42
N GLU A 266 -29.80 -4.29 23.58
CA GLU A 266 -30.05 -3.42 24.74
C GLU A 266 -31.50 -2.92 24.82
N GLN A 267 -32.13 -2.68 23.66
CA GLN A 267 -33.54 -2.29 23.56
C GLN A 267 -34.50 -3.50 23.64
N ASN A 268 -33.98 -4.70 23.90
CA ASN A 268 -34.76 -5.95 23.99
C ASN A 268 -35.61 -6.24 22.73
N ILE A 269 -35.13 -5.84 21.56
CA ILE A 269 -35.82 -6.08 20.28
C ILE A 269 -35.51 -7.50 19.80
N ASP A 270 -36.56 -8.32 19.66
CA ASP A 270 -36.45 -9.67 19.08
C ASP A 270 -36.35 -9.58 17.55
N PHE A 271 -35.11 -9.47 17.04
CA PHE A 271 -34.84 -9.31 15.61
C PHE A 271 -35.48 -10.41 14.75
N ASN A 272 -35.53 -11.64 15.24
CA ASN A 272 -36.07 -12.78 14.48
C ASN A 272 -37.59 -12.67 14.27
N LYS A 273 -38.29 -11.94 15.14
CA LYS A 273 -39.74 -11.71 15.05
C LYS A 273 -40.13 -10.45 14.28
N LEU A 274 -39.17 -9.60 13.89
CA LEU A 274 -39.48 -8.42 13.09
C LEU A 274 -40.04 -8.83 11.74
N GLU A 275 -41.16 -8.23 11.35
CA GLU A 275 -41.66 -8.32 9.98
C GLU A 275 -40.76 -7.51 9.06
N ASP A 276 -40.65 -7.91 7.79
CA ASP A 276 -39.82 -7.21 6.83
C ASP A 276 -40.45 -5.87 6.43
N SER A 277 -39.64 -4.82 6.31
CA SER A 277 -40.09 -3.51 5.85
C SER A 277 -39.20 -2.97 4.74
N SER A 278 -39.76 -2.18 3.83
CA SER A 278 -39.05 -1.64 2.67
C SER A 278 -38.39 -0.30 2.98
N TYR A 279 -37.27 0.03 2.33
CA TYR A 279 -36.70 1.38 2.39
C TYR A 279 -37.71 2.47 1.98
N ASP A 280 -37.43 3.70 2.40
CA ASP A 280 -38.14 4.87 1.91
C ASP A 280 -37.93 5.06 0.40
N LYS A 281 -38.97 5.50 -0.31
CA LYS A 281 -39.01 5.45 -1.79
C LYS A 281 -37.91 6.27 -2.47
N LEU A 282 -37.55 7.42 -1.90
CA LEU A 282 -36.51 8.29 -2.46
C LEU A 282 -35.15 7.85 -1.90
N MET A 283 -34.22 7.42 -2.75
CA MET A 283 -32.91 6.86 -2.37
C MET A 283 -32.95 5.51 -1.63
N GLY A 284 -34.03 4.75 -1.76
CA GLY A 284 -34.12 3.36 -1.26
C GLY A 284 -33.94 2.26 -2.32
N GLU A 285 -33.95 2.62 -3.61
CA GLU A 285 -33.82 1.67 -4.74
C GLU A 285 -32.44 1.80 -5.40
N ALA A 286 -31.82 0.66 -5.68
CA ALA A 286 -30.50 0.57 -6.31
C ALA A 286 -30.44 -0.53 -7.38
N SER A 287 -29.45 -0.45 -8.25
CA SER A 287 -29.13 -1.51 -9.21
C SER A 287 -28.38 -2.65 -8.55
N GLY A 288 -28.32 -3.80 -9.24
CA GLY A 288 -27.48 -4.92 -8.84
C GLY A 288 -25.97 -4.60 -8.79
N ALA A 289 -25.51 -3.64 -9.60
CA ALA A 289 -24.13 -3.13 -9.53
C ALA A 289 -23.86 -2.42 -8.18
N GLY A 290 -24.82 -1.67 -7.66
CA GLY A 290 -24.74 -1.07 -6.32
C GLY A 290 -24.74 -2.11 -5.18
N VAL A 291 -25.42 -3.25 -5.37
CA VAL A 291 -25.49 -4.33 -4.36
C VAL A 291 -24.15 -5.04 -4.18
N ILE A 292 -23.44 -5.33 -5.27
CA ILE A 292 -22.16 -6.07 -5.22
C ILE A 292 -20.99 -5.23 -4.73
N PHE A 293 -21.16 -3.92 -4.57
CA PHE A 293 -20.12 -2.95 -4.19
C PHE A 293 -19.36 -3.32 -2.90
N ALA A 294 -19.98 -4.09 -2.00
CA ALA A 294 -19.33 -4.54 -0.77
C ALA A 294 -18.37 -5.73 -0.94
N ASN A 295 -18.41 -6.43 -2.07
CA ASN A 295 -17.49 -7.52 -2.38
C ASN A 295 -16.19 -6.97 -2.96
N THR A 296 -15.07 -7.62 -2.66
CA THR A 296 -13.83 -7.40 -3.41
C THR A 296 -14.05 -7.76 -4.89
N GLY A 297 -13.75 -6.81 -5.79
CA GLY A 297 -14.03 -6.88 -7.22
C GLY A 297 -15.43 -6.39 -7.60
N GLY A 298 -16.31 -6.10 -6.64
CA GLY A 298 -17.65 -5.61 -6.92
C GLY A 298 -17.68 -4.19 -7.49
N VAL A 299 -16.77 -3.32 -7.02
CA VAL A 299 -16.65 -1.94 -7.53
C VAL A 299 -16.10 -1.97 -8.96
N MET A 300 -15.05 -2.76 -9.17
CA MET A 300 -14.46 -3.05 -10.48
C MET A 300 -15.51 -3.54 -11.46
N GLU A 301 -16.28 -4.57 -11.10
CA GLU A 301 -17.32 -5.13 -11.95
C GLU A 301 -18.41 -4.10 -12.29
N ALA A 302 -18.89 -3.36 -11.29
CA ALA A 302 -19.90 -2.32 -11.47
C ALA A 302 -19.43 -1.17 -12.38
N ALA A 303 -18.18 -0.73 -12.21
CA ALA A 303 -17.58 0.33 -13.02
C ALA A 303 -17.39 -0.12 -14.46
N LEU A 304 -16.89 -1.35 -14.68
CA LEU A 304 -16.70 -1.92 -16.02
C LEU A 304 -18.02 -2.12 -16.77
N ARG A 305 -19.08 -2.57 -16.07
CA ARG A 305 -20.44 -2.65 -16.63
C ARG A 305 -20.90 -1.30 -17.19
N THR A 306 -20.70 -0.20 -16.45
CA THR A 306 -21.09 1.15 -16.88
C THR A 306 -20.15 1.71 -17.95
N ALA A 307 -18.84 1.53 -17.78
CA ALA A 307 -17.84 2.00 -18.73
C ALA A 307 -18.01 1.37 -20.11
N TYR A 308 -18.37 0.08 -20.18
CA TYR A 308 -18.73 -0.57 -21.43
C TYR A 308 -19.87 0.16 -22.14
N SER A 309 -21.00 0.37 -21.47
CA SER A 309 -22.15 1.04 -22.07
C SER A 309 -21.87 2.47 -22.50
N TYR A 310 -21.07 3.21 -21.76
CA TYR A 310 -20.67 4.58 -22.13
C TYR A 310 -19.70 4.62 -23.33
N LEU A 311 -18.93 3.56 -23.55
CA LEU A 311 -18.01 3.47 -24.69
C LEU A 311 -18.68 2.94 -25.96
N THR A 312 -19.60 1.99 -25.83
CA THR A 312 -20.21 1.28 -26.97
C THR A 312 -21.59 1.82 -27.33
N ASN A 313 -22.27 2.52 -26.42
CA ASN A 313 -23.71 2.79 -26.46
C ASN A 313 -24.57 1.51 -26.52
N GLU A 314 -24.02 0.37 -26.09
CA GLU A 314 -24.69 -0.93 -26.05
C GLU A 314 -24.76 -1.48 -24.62
N LYS A 315 -25.59 -2.49 -24.41
CA LYS A 315 -25.58 -3.24 -23.14
C LYS A 315 -24.31 -4.09 -23.06
N PRO A 316 -23.68 -4.20 -21.88
CA PRO A 316 -22.52 -5.07 -21.74
C PRO A 316 -22.94 -6.53 -21.95
N PRO A 317 -22.07 -7.36 -22.56
CA PRO A 317 -22.37 -8.78 -22.75
C PRO A 317 -22.43 -9.51 -21.40
N GLU A 318 -23.07 -10.68 -21.37
CA GLU A 318 -23.30 -11.48 -20.14
C GLU A 318 -22.04 -11.66 -19.28
N LEU A 319 -20.87 -11.78 -19.91
CA LEU A 319 -19.59 -11.89 -19.22
C LEU A 319 -19.33 -10.76 -18.19
N PHE A 320 -19.76 -9.52 -18.46
CA PHE A 320 -19.58 -8.38 -17.54
C PHE A 320 -20.45 -8.45 -16.28
N TYR A 321 -21.48 -9.29 -16.30
CA TYR A 321 -22.33 -9.56 -15.14
C TYR A 321 -21.85 -10.74 -14.30
N ASP A 322 -20.82 -11.43 -14.77
CA ASP A 322 -20.20 -12.59 -14.13
C ASP A 322 -18.69 -12.65 -14.41
N LEU A 323 -17.96 -11.59 -14.08
CA LEU A 323 -16.50 -11.51 -14.30
C LEU A 323 -15.73 -12.38 -13.30
N GLN A 324 -15.75 -13.70 -13.48
CA GLN A 324 -15.10 -14.66 -12.58
C GLN A 324 -13.60 -14.39 -12.38
N THR A 325 -12.92 -13.79 -13.36
CA THR A 325 -11.49 -13.45 -13.29
C THR A 325 -11.13 -12.40 -12.24
N ILE A 326 -12.08 -11.54 -11.85
CA ILE A 326 -11.87 -10.49 -10.83
C ILE A 326 -12.62 -10.76 -9.53
N ARG A 327 -13.43 -11.84 -9.49
CA ARG A 327 -14.07 -12.36 -8.28
C ARG A 327 -13.16 -13.35 -7.54
N GLY A 328 -13.46 -13.60 -6.28
CA GLY A 328 -12.77 -14.61 -5.47
C GLY A 328 -12.05 -14.02 -4.27
N MET A 329 -11.13 -14.81 -3.71
CA MET A 329 -10.43 -14.50 -2.46
C MET A 329 -8.90 -14.45 -2.62
N ASP A 330 -8.34 -14.40 -3.83
CA ASP A 330 -6.90 -14.13 -3.99
C ASP A 330 -6.54 -12.66 -3.69
N GLY A 331 -5.38 -12.40 -3.07
CA GLY A 331 -5.01 -11.05 -2.62
C GLY A 331 -4.87 -10.01 -3.75
N VAL A 332 -4.46 -10.47 -4.93
CA VAL A 332 -4.36 -9.68 -6.17
C VAL A 332 -4.98 -10.51 -7.29
N ARG A 333 -5.91 -9.93 -8.03
CA ARG A 333 -6.50 -10.51 -9.24
C ARG A 333 -6.35 -9.55 -10.39
N GLU A 334 -5.98 -10.03 -11.56
CA GLU A 334 -5.77 -9.22 -12.75
C GLU A 334 -6.67 -9.71 -13.88
N ALA A 335 -7.14 -8.79 -14.72
CA ALA A 335 -7.85 -9.15 -15.95
C ALA A 335 -7.54 -8.14 -17.06
N THR A 336 -7.65 -8.59 -18.29
CA THR A 336 -7.61 -7.73 -19.49
C THR A 336 -8.94 -7.90 -20.20
N LEU A 337 -9.69 -6.80 -20.35
CA LEU A 337 -10.99 -6.81 -20.99
C LEU A 337 -10.92 -6.01 -22.29
N LYS A 338 -11.46 -6.59 -23.36
CA LYS A 338 -11.58 -5.90 -24.64
C LYS A 338 -12.92 -5.16 -24.69
N ILE A 339 -12.87 -3.85 -24.87
CA ILE A 339 -14.04 -2.99 -25.10
C ILE A 339 -13.81 -2.27 -26.43
N ASN A 340 -14.55 -2.64 -27.48
CA ASN A 340 -14.25 -2.29 -28.86
C ASN A 340 -12.79 -2.66 -29.22
N ASP A 341 -12.00 -1.69 -29.70
CA ASP A 341 -10.59 -1.87 -30.05
C ASP A 341 -9.64 -1.56 -28.87
N MET A 342 -10.16 -1.24 -27.69
CA MET A 342 -9.35 -0.93 -26.51
C MET A 342 -9.18 -2.14 -25.60
N GLU A 343 -7.95 -2.38 -25.15
CA GLU A 343 -7.63 -3.34 -24.08
C GLU A 343 -7.56 -2.63 -22.73
N ILE A 344 -8.52 -2.92 -21.86
CA ILE A 344 -8.60 -2.36 -20.52
C ILE A 344 -8.01 -3.37 -19.53
N ASN A 345 -6.73 -3.17 -19.21
CA ASN A 345 -6.04 -3.88 -18.13
C ASN A 345 -6.50 -3.38 -16.76
N VAL A 346 -7.00 -4.29 -15.93
CA VAL A 346 -7.50 -4.00 -14.59
C VAL A 346 -6.88 -4.88 -13.52
N ALA A 347 -6.90 -4.40 -12.28
CA ALA A 347 -6.54 -5.22 -11.12
C ALA A 347 -7.52 -4.99 -9.96
N VAL A 348 -7.80 -6.04 -9.20
CA VAL A 348 -8.55 -6.01 -7.96
C VAL A 348 -7.63 -6.47 -6.86
N ILE A 349 -7.47 -5.63 -5.85
CA ILE A 349 -6.56 -5.85 -4.74
C ILE A 349 -7.36 -5.75 -3.47
N TYR A 350 -7.14 -6.68 -2.57
CA TYR A 350 -7.49 -6.46 -1.19
C TYR A 350 -6.27 -6.60 -0.28
N GLY A 351 -6.29 -5.88 0.85
CA GLY A 351 -5.18 -5.80 1.79
C GLY A 351 -4.18 -4.72 1.37
N THR A 352 -3.92 -3.76 2.26
CA THR A 352 -3.05 -2.62 1.96
C THR A 352 -1.59 -3.02 1.77
N LYS A 353 -1.13 -4.13 2.39
CA LYS A 353 0.19 -4.70 2.08
C LYS A 353 0.29 -5.22 0.65
N ASN A 354 -0.75 -5.90 0.15
CA ASN A 354 -0.81 -6.31 -1.25
C ASN A 354 -0.84 -5.10 -2.18
N ALA A 355 -1.55 -4.03 -1.80
CA ALA A 355 -1.58 -2.79 -2.56
C ALA A 355 -0.17 -2.17 -2.68
N SER A 356 0.58 -2.05 -1.57
CA SER A 356 1.98 -1.59 -1.58
C SER A 356 2.84 -2.41 -2.54
N ASN A 357 2.80 -3.73 -2.41
CA ASN A 357 3.59 -4.62 -3.25
C ASN A 357 3.21 -4.48 -4.74
N PHE A 358 1.93 -4.29 -5.03
CA PHE A 358 1.43 -4.12 -6.39
C PHE A 358 1.80 -2.77 -6.99
N ILE A 359 1.79 -1.69 -6.21
CA ILE A 359 2.26 -0.37 -6.63
C ILE A 359 3.74 -0.45 -7.04
N GLU A 360 4.57 -1.10 -6.23
CA GLU A 360 5.98 -1.31 -6.55
C GLU A 360 6.17 -2.21 -7.79
N LYS A 361 5.34 -3.24 -7.96
CA LYS A 361 5.30 -4.07 -9.17
C LYS A 361 4.97 -3.23 -10.42
N ILE A 362 3.99 -2.32 -10.33
CA ILE A 362 3.62 -1.45 -11.45
C ILE A 362 4.75 -0.49 -11.80
N LYS A 363 5.39 0.14 -10.80
CA LYS A 363 6.50 1.08 -11.01
C LYS A 363 7.68 0.44 -11.74
N LYS A 364 7.96 -0.84 -11.49
CA LYS A 364 9.05 -1.61 -12.11
C LYS A 364 8.63 -2.34 -13.39
N GLY A 365 7.34 -2.56 -13.57
CA GLY A 365 6.77 -3.35 -14.64
C GLY A 365 6.56 -2.56 -15.94
N LYS A 366 6.35 -3.29 -17.05
CA LYS A 366 6.01 -2.71 -18.36
C LYS A 366 4.51 -2.76 -18.68
N LYS A 367 3.71 -3.46 -17.86
CA LYS A 367 2.26 -3.63 -18.08
C LYS A 367 1.52 -2.35 -17.67
N GLN A 368 0.84 -1.72 -18.61
CA GLN A 368 0.01 -0.55 -18.35
C GLN A 368 -1.36 -0.97 -17.81
N TYR A 369 -1.69 -0.52 -16.60
CA TYR A 369 -3.03 -0.67 -16.02
C TYR A 369 -3.87 0.59 -16.25
N HIS A 370 -5.19 0.41 -16.36
CA HIS A 370 -6.14 1.50 -16.54
C HIS A 370 -6.94 1.75 -15.27
N PHE A 371 -7.37 0.69 -14.59
CA PHE A 371 -8.24 0.80 -13.43
C PHE A 371 -7.89 -0.24 -12.38
N ILE A 372 -7.73 0.19 -11.12
CA ILE A 372 -7.33 -0.67 -10.01
C ILE A 372 -8.29 -0.46 -8.83
N GLU A 373 -8.99 -1.52 -8.43
CA GLU A 373 -9.76 -1.52 -7.20
C GLU A 373 -8.86 -1.88 -6.02
N VAL A 374 -8.89 -1.08 -4.95
CA VAL A 374 -8.22 -1.41 -3.69
C VAL A 374 -9.22 -1.40 -2.53
N MET A 375 -9.28 -2.53 -1.82
CA MET A 375 -10.03 -2.69 -0.58
C MET A 375 -9.09 -3.04 0.55
N THR A 376 -9.21 -2.44 1.73
CA THR A 376 -8.31 -2.80 2.84
C THR A 376 -8.62 -4.16 3.47
N CYS A 377 -9.88 -4.59 3.49
CA CYS A 377 -10.33 -5.72 4.31
C CYS A 377 -10.49 -7.02 3.49
N PRO A 378 -10.31 -8.21 4.10
CA PRO A 378 -10.40 -9.47 3.36
C PRO A 378 -11.80 -9.68 2.80
N GLY A 379 -11.89 -9.98 1.51
CA GLY A 379 -13.15 -10.13 0.79
C GLY A 379 -13.89 -8.81 0.52
N GLY A 380 -13.31 -7.66 0.85
CA GLY A 380 -13.94 -6.34 0.73
C GLY A 380 -14.65 -5.89 2.00
N CYS A 381 -15.66 -5.02 1.86
CA CYS A 381 -16.44 -4.49 2.98
C CYS A 381 -17.19 -5.57 3.77
N ILE A 382 -17.50 -6.72 3.16
CA ILE A 382 -18.07 -7.89 3.86
C ILE A 382 -17.19 -8.41 5.01
N GLY A 383 -15.88 -8.15 4.98
CA GLY A 383 -14.92 -8.48 6.02
C GLY A 383 -14.45 -7.26 6.82
N GLY A 384 -15.20 -6.15 6.74
CA GLY A 384 -14.85 -4.89 7.40
C GLY A 384 -14.74 -4.98 8.92
N GLY A 385 -13.93 -4.09 9.51
CA GLY A 385 -13.61 -4.11 10.94
C GLY A 385 -14.80 -3.92 11.88
N GLY A 386 -15.97 -3.48 11.39
CA GLY A 386 -17.22 -3.30 12.14
C GLY A 386 -18.24 -4.43 11.95
N GLN A 387 -17.89 -5.50 11.23
CA GLN A 387 -18.76 -6.67 11.01
C GLN A 387 -18.86 -7.58 12.24
N PRO A 388 -19.88 -8.44 12.35
CA PRO A 388 -19.92 -9.48 13.37
C PRO A 388 -18.63 -10.30 13.37
N LYS A 389 -18.11 -10.55 14.57
CA LYS A 389 -16.85 -11.27 14.77
C LYS A 389 -17.01 -12.73 14.38
N ASP A 390 -15.99 -13.28 13.73
CA ASP A 390 -15.92 -14.70 13.42
C ASP A 390 -15.45 -15.49 14.66
N THR A 391 -16.34 -15.68 15.63
CA THR A 391 -16.03 -16.35 16.89
C THR A 391 -15.76 -17.84 16.73
N GLU A 392 -16.15 -18.44 15.60
CA GLU A 392 -15.92 -19.84 15.27
C GLU A 392 -14.68 -20.05 14.37
N PHE A 393 -13.93 -18.98 14.06
CA PHE A 393 -12.74 -19.03 13.21
C PHE A 393 -12.98 -19.67 11.82
N LYS A 394 -14.17 -19.46 11.24
CA LYS A 394 -14.58 -19.93 9.91
C LYS A 394 -13.73 -19.35 8.77
N GLY A 395 -13.10 -18.20 8.99
CA GLY A 395 -12.24 -17.52 8.03
C GLY A 395 -12.96 -17.17 6.72
N ASP A 396 -12.34 -17.53 5.59
CA ASP A 396 -12.87 -17.18 4.28
C ASP A 396 -14.18 -17.87 3.94
N SER A 397 -14.47 -19.04 4.53
CA SER A 397 -15.74 -19.73 4.31
C SER A 397 -16.96 -18.91 4.77
N LEU A 398 -16.81 -18.08 5.82
CA LEU A 398 -17.84 -17.13 6.26
C LEU A 398 -17.99 -15.99 5.25
N ARG A 399 -16.86 -15.44 4.80
CA ARG A 399 -16.79 -14.34 3.84
C ARG A 399 -17.42 -14.72 2.50
N GLU A 400 -17.14 -15.92 2.00
CA GLU A 400 -17.72 -16.46 0.77
C GLU A 400 -19.24 -16.58 0.85
N LYS A 401 -19.81 -16.98 2.00
CA LYS A 401 -21.27 -17.01 2.18
C LYS A 401 -21.87 -15.61 2.09
N ARG A 402 -21.24 -14.61 2.71
CA ARG A 402 -21.65 -13.20 2.63
C ARG A 402 -21.56 -12.69 1.17
N ILE A 403 -20.45 -12.95 0.48
CA ILE A 403 -20.21 -12.59 -0.92
C ILE A 403 -21.27 -13.20 -1.85
N LYS A 404 -21.51 -14.50 -1.71
CA LYS A 404 -22.48 -15.26 -2.51
C LYS A 404 -23.90 -14.70 -2.37
N SER A 405 -24.26 -14.24 -1.17
CA SER A 405 -25.56 -13.64 -0.90
C SER A 405 -25.79 -12.36 -1.71
N LEU A 406 -24.77 -11.49 -1.78
CA LEU A 406 -24.84 -10.25 -2.58
C LEU A 406 -24.88 -10.52 -4.09
N TYR A 407 -24.07 -11.45 -4.60
CA TYR A 407 -24.13 -11.84 -6.01
C TYR A 407 -25.46 -12.50 -6.39
N LYS A 408 -26.02 -13.33 -5.50
CA LYS A 408 -27.36 -13.89 -5.69
C LYS A 408 -28.42 -12.79 -5.76
N ARG A 409 -28.30 -11.74 -4.94
CA ARG A 409 -29.22 -10.60 -5.00
C ARG A 409 -29.09 -9.82 -6.30
N ASP A 410 -27.87 -9.53 -6.74
CA ASP A 410 -27.60 -8.89 -8.05
C ASP A 410 -28.23 -9.66 -9.21
N SER A 411 -28.07 -11.00 -9.25
CA SER A 411 -28.65 -11.82 -10.33
C SER A 411 -30.18 -11.87 -10.33
N GLN A 412 -30.85 -11.48 -9.24
CA GLN A 412 -32.31 -11.44 -9.12
C GLN A 412 -32.91 -10.07 -9.47
N LEU A 413 -32.08 -9.03 -9.59
CA LEU A 413 -32.54 -7.68 -9.89
C LEU A 413 -32.72 -7.49 -11.39
N LYS A 414 -33.79 -6.77 -11.77
CA LYS A 414 -34.06 -6.40 -13.17
C LYS A 414 -33.08 -5.35 -13.68
N VAL A 415 -32.72 -4.39 -12.82
CA VAL A 415 -31.76 -3.33 -13.13
C VAL A 415 -30.43 -3.71 -12.49
N ARG A 416 -29.42 -4.00 -13.30
CA ARG A 416 -28.08 -4.46 -12.85
C ARG A 416 -26.95 -3.52 -13.25
N LEU A 417 -27.28 -2.40 -13.88
CA LEU A 417 -26.37 -1.35 -14.32
C LEU A 417 -26.69 -0.05 -13.57
N SER A 418 -25.69 0.57 -12.96
CA SER A 418 -25.88 1.79 -12.15
C SER A 418 -26.48 2.95 -12.95
N HIS A 419 -26.02 3.14 -14.18
CA HIS A 419 -26.54 4.18 -15.08
C HIS A 419 -27.96 3.90 -15.61
N GLU A 420 -28.49 2.69 -15.45
CA GLU A 420 -29.89 2.36 -15.77
C GLU A 420 -30.85 2.62 -14.59
N ASN A 421 -30.34 2.93 -13.39
CA ASN A 421 -31.19 3.29 -12.26
C ASN A 421 -31.94 4.61 -12.57
N GLU A 422 -33.25 4.51 -12.77
CA GLU A 422 -34.10 5.66 -13.13
C GLU A 422 -34.06 6.79 -12.09
N LYS A 423 -33.87 6.46 -10.81
CA LYS A 423 -33.74 7.48 -9.76
C LYS A 423 -32.42 8.25 -9.88
N ILE A 424 -31.35 7.60 -10.32
CA ILE A 424 -30.05 8.24 -10.61
C ILE A 424 -30.16 9.13 -11.84
N LYS A 425 -30.78 8.65 -12.93
CA LYS A 425 -31.03 9.49 -14.12
C LYS A 425 -31.83 10.75 -13.78
N LEU A 426 -32.87 10.62 -12.96
CA LEU A 426 -33.67 11.75 -12.49
C LEU A 426 -32.88 12.68 -11.57
N LEU A 427 -32.01 12.16 -10.70
CA LEU A 427 -31.14 12.96 -9.85
C LEU A 427 -30.19 13.84 -10.67
N TYR A 428 -29.51 13.27 -11.67
CA TYR A 428 -28.68 14.06 -12.59
C TYR A 428 -29.54 15.06 -13.36
N LYS A 429 -30.60 14.62 -14.04
CA LYS A 429 -31.46 15.50 -14.84
C LYS A 429 -31.98 16.71 -14.06
N ASN A 430 -32.39 16.51 -12.81
CA ASN A 430 -33.08 17.54 -12.02
C ASN A 430 -32.17 18.33 -11.08
N PHE A 431 -30.93 17.88 -10.85
CA PHE A 431 -30.05 18.48 -9.84
C PHE A 431 -28.59 18.57 -10.32
N TYR A 432 -27.89 17.45 -10.45
CA TYR A 432 -26.45 17.46 -10.77
C TYR A 432 -26.12 17.74 -12.24
N GLY A 433 -27.11 17.80 -13.13
CA GLY A 433 -26.92 17.96 -14.57
C GLY A 433 -26.43 16.66 -15.23
N LYS A 434 -25.11 16.50 -15.29
CA LYS A 434 -24.43 15.33 -15.89
C LYS A 434 -23.25 14.90 -15.00
N PRO A 435 -22.73 13.68 -15.14
CA PRO A 435 -21.49 13.28 -14.47
C PRO A 435 -20.35 14.25 -14.81
N LEU A 436 -19.48 14.52 -13.83
CA LEU A 436 -18.39 15.49 -13.93
C LEU A 436 -18.86 16.93 -14.28
N SER A 437 -20.11 17.29 -13.99
CA SER A 437 -20.51 18.70 -14.05
C SER A 437 -19.91 19.47 -12.88
N LYS A 438 -19.87 20.81 -12.98
CA LYS A 438 -19.39 21.66 -11.88
C LYS A 438 -20.06 21.35 -10.53
N LEU A 439 -21.39 21.24 -10.49
CA LEU A 439 -22.11 20.94 -9.25
C LEU A 439 -21.84 19.51 -8.77
N ALA A 440 -21.72 18.56 -9.70
CA ALA A 440 -21.37 17.19 -9.36
C ALA A 440 -19.97 17.11 -8.77
N GLU A 441 -18.98 17.78 -9.36
CA GLU A 441 -17.62 17.86 -8.82
C GLU A 441 -17.58 18.51 -7.43
N GLU A 442 -18.27 19.64 -7.23
CA GLU A 442 -18.31 20.35 -5.95
C GLU A 442 -18.93 19.53 -4.80
N MET A 443 -19.87 18.63 -5.13
CA MET A 443 -20.68 17.88 -4.16
C MET A 443 -20.23 16.43 -3.97
N LEU A 444 -19.85 15.77 -5.07
CA LEU A 444 -19.62 14.33 -5.18
C LEU A 444 -18.14 13.98 -5.32
N HIS A 445 -17.25 14.95 -5.55
CA HIS A 445 -15.81 14.73 -5.63
C HIS A 445 -15.08 15.35 -4.42
N THR A 446 -13.83 14.92 -4.22
CA THR A 446 -12.95 15.33 -3.13
C THR A 446 -11.51 15.39 -3.60
N ILE A 447 -10.66 15.92 -2.73
CA ILE A 447 -9.21 15.90 -2.85
C ILE A 447 -8.60 15.05 -1.72
N TYR A 448 -7.34 14.66 -1.90
CA TYR A 448 -6.56 13.90 -0.93
C TYR A 448 -5.31 14.68 -0.55
N PHE A 449 -4.73 14.37 0.60
CA PHE A 449 -3.62 15.13 1.16
C PHE A 449 -2.43 14.22 1.46
N ASP A 450 -1.22 14.70 1.20
CA ASP A 450 -0.01 14.03 1.66
C ASP A 450 0.01 14.03 3.20
N ARG A 451 0.11 12.83 3.78
CA ARG A 451 0.19 12.57 5.22
C ARG A 451 1.48 11.84 5.60
N SER A 452 2.49 11.83 4.74
CA SER A 452 3.78 11.20 5.03
C SER A 452 4.48 11.82 6.25
N GLU A 453 4.16 13.07 6.60
CA GLU A 453 4.60 13.71 7.84
C GLU A 453 4.10 12.99 9.11
N ASP A 454 2.97 12.27 9.06
CA ASP A 454 2.45 11.45 10.16
C ASP A 454 3.48 10.36 10.58
N LEU A 455 4.45 10.05 9.71
CA LEU A 455 5.56 9.13 9.97
C LEU A 455 6.74 9.75 10.73
N GLY A 456 6.63 11.01 11.19
CA GLY A 456 7.65 11.65 12.03
C GLY A 456 8.50 12.74 11.38
N GLY A 457 8.05 13.32 10.26
CA GLY A 457 8.74 14.46 9.62
C GLY A 457 10.12 14.15 9.03
N ARG A 458 10.45 12.88 8.83
CA ARG A 458 11.57 12.40 8.01
C ARG A 458 10.99 11.46 6.96
N LYS A 459 11.54 11.50 5.74
CA LYS A 459 11.32 10.46 4.73
C LYS A 459 11.29 9.10 5.44
N MET A 460 10.23 8.31 5.18
CA MET A 460 10.00 6.96 5.71
C MET A 460 11.28 6.36 6.31
N SER A 461 11.32 6.28 7.65
CA SER A 461 12.47 5.83 8.43
C SER A 461 13.13 4.59 7.81
N GLU A 462 14.41 4.72 7.46
CA GLU A 462 15.30 3.61 7.16
C GLU A 462 15.28 2.64 8.35
N SER A 463 14.99 1.37 8.08
CA SER A 463 14.91 0.33 9.12
C SER A 463 16.28 0.14 9.77
N VAL A 464 16.37 0.35 11.09
CA VAL A 464 17.62 0.09 11.84
C VAL A 464 17.98 -1.39 11.69
N LYS A 465 19.18 -1.69 11.17
CA LYS A 465 19.63 -3.07 10.94
C LYS A 465 20.67 -3.50 11.99
N TYR A 466 20.55 -4.73 12.47
CA TYR A 466 21.52 -5.36 13.37
C TYR A 466 22.07 -6.61 12.71
N ARG A 467 23.39 -6.82 12.78
CA ARG A 467 24.07 -8.00 12.21
C ARG A 467 24.56 -8.91 13.32
N CYS A 468 24.21 -10.20 13.28
CA CYS A 468 24.79 -11.20 14.16
C CYS A 468 26.28 -11.36 13.83
N SER A 469 27.18 -11.08 14.78
CA SER A 469 28.63 -11.19 14.61
C SER A 469 29.13 -12.63 14.45
N VAL A 470 28.28 -13.63 14.75
CA VAL A 470 28.62 -15.05 14.65
C VAL A 470 28.28 -15.63 13.28
N CYS A 471 27.13 -15.30 12.70
CA CYS A 471 26.66 -15.92 11.46
C CYS A 471 26.19 -14.94 10.38
N GLY A 472 26.27 -13.64 10.64
CA GLY A 472 25.91 -12.60 9.69
C GLY A 472 24.41 -12.36 9.49
N TYR A 473 23.53 -13.04 10.24
CA TYR A 473 22.08 -12.81 10.15
C TYR A 473 21.73 -11.33 10.41
N ILE A 474 21.04 -10.69 9.46
CA ILE A 474 20.59 -9.31 9.58
C ILE A 474 19.15 -9.30 10.10
N HIS A 475 18.97 -8.67 11.24
CA HIS A 475 17.67 -8.38 11.82
C HIS A 475 17.31 -6.92 11.50
N GLU A 476 16.17 -6.70 10.85
CA GLU A 476 15.65 -5.36 10.55
C GLU A 476 14.63 -4.96 11.63
N GLY A 477 14.87 -3.82 12.27
CA GLY A 477 14.11 -3.34 13.44
C GLY A 477 14.90 -3.47 14.75
N GLU A 478 14.37 -2.94 15.85
CA GLU A 478 15.01 -3.08 17.16
C GLU A 478 15.06 -4.56 17.60
N LEU A 479 16.13 -4.95 18.31
CA LEU A 479 16.29 -6.29 18.88
C LEU A 479 15.44 -6.41 20.16
N PRO A 480 14.43 -7.30 20.22
CA PRO A 480 13.64 -7.51 21.43
C PRO A 480 14.47 -8.03 22.60
N GLU A 481 14.00 -7.80 23.83
CA GLU A 481 14.64 -8.35 25.04
C GLU A 481 14.59 -9.89 25.00
N GLY A 482 15.75 -10.54 25.20
CA GLY A 482 15.87 -12.00 25.08
C GLY A 482 15.94 -12.55 23.64
N PHE A 483 16.11 -11.69 22.62
CA PHE A 483 16.26 -12.13 21.24
C PHE A 483 17.42 -13.12 21.06
N ILE A 484 17.20 -14.13 20.23
CA ILE A 484 18.17 -15.19 19.90
C ILE A 484 18.23 -15.33 18.40
N CYS A 485 19.45 -15.36 17.86
CA CYS A 485 19.70 -15.48 16.44
C CYS A 485 18.98 -16.72 15.88
N PRO A 486 18.11 -16.59 14.86
CA PRO A 486 17.37 -17.72 14.33
C PRO A 486 18.27 -18.75 13.66
N ILE A 487 19.44 -18.32 13.15
CA ILE A 487 20.42 -19.18 12.48
C ILE A 487 21.35 -19.86 13.49
N CYS A 488 22.18 -19.11 14.20
CA CYS A 488 23.22 -19.69 15.05
C CYS A 488 22.85 -19.83 16.53
N LYS A 489 21.62 -19.44 16.90
CA LYS A 489 21.10 -19.46 18.29
C LYS A 489 21.88 -18.61 19.30
N SER A 490 22.80 -17.77 18.82
CA SER A 490 23.53 -16.83 19.67
C SER A 490 22.59 -15.76 20.25
N PRO A 491 22.81 -15.32 21.49
CA PRO A 491 21.96 -14.32 22.15
C PRO A 491 22.06 -12.94 21.45
N ALA A 492 21.12 -12.05 21.75
CA ALA A 492 21.06 -10.67 21.24
C ALA A 492 22.37 -9.89 21.45
N SER A 493 23.15 -10.23 22.49
CA SER A 493 24.47 -9.63 22.74
C SER A 493 25.50 -9.92 21.64
N ALA A 494 25.25 -10.94 20.81
CA ALA A 494 26.06 -11.26 19.64
C ALA A 494 25.60 -10.51 18.38
N PHE A 495 24.75 -9.47 18.51
CA PHE A 495 24.35 -8.62 17.40
C PHE A 495 25.00 -7.25 17.52
N GLU A 496 25.61 -6.83 16.42
CA GLU A 496 26.22 -5.52 16.26
C GLU A 496 25.25 -4.64 15.49
N ARG A 497 24.94 -3.46 16.03
CA ARG A 497 24.15 -2.46 15.31
C ARG A 497 24.96 -2.02 14.09
N ILE A 498 24.35 -2.10 12.91
CA ILE A 498 24.93 -1.48 11.72
C ILE A 498 24.73 0.02 11.93
N ALA A 499 25.80 0.72 12.34
CA ALA A 499 25.76 2.16 12.43
C ALA A 499 25.61 2.71 11.01
N GLU A 500 24.58 3.52 10.79
CA GLU A 500 24.52 4.37 9.60
C GLU A 500 25.79 5.22 9.58
N VAL A 501 26.55 5.06 8.50
CA VAL A 501 27.51 6.08 8.08
C VAL A 501 26.69 7.37 8.00
N LYS A 502 27.08 8.40 8.77
CA LYS A 502 26.51 9.74 8.61
C LYS A 502 26.56 10.06 7.12
N GLU A 503 25.39 10.26 6.49
CA GLU A 503 25.32 10.90 5.18
C GLU A 503 25.88 12.32 5.37
N ASP A 504 27.19 12.47 5.19
CA ASP A 504 27.75 13.76 4.80
C ASP A 504 27.12 14.13 3.45
N GLU A 505 26.57 15.34 3.41
CA GLU A 505 26.02 16.07 2.27
C GLU A 505 26.15 15.35 0.91
N THR A 506 25.05 14.75 0.44
CA THR A 506 25.01 14.05 -0.84
C THR A 506 25.49 14.96 -1.98
N THR A 507 26.63 14.62 -2.58
CA THR A 507 27.27 15.35 -3.68
C THR A 507 26.52 15.24 -5.01
N ASN A 508 25.51 14.35 -5.09
CA ASN A 508 24.65 14.21 -6.27
C ASN A 508 23.60 15.31 -6.35
N LYS A 509 23.98 16.42 -6.99
CA LYS A 509 23.11 17.60 -7.23
C LYS A 509 21.90 17.33 -8.13
N TYR A 510 21.78 16.14 -8.73
CA TYR A 510 20.67 15.77 -9.62
C TYR A 510 19.63 14.85 -8.95
N LYS A 511 19.81 14.52 -7.67
CA LYS A 511 18.97 13.56 -6.91
C LYS A 511 17.48 13.83 -7.09
N GLY A 512 16.72 12.83 -7.52
CA GLY A 512 15.27 12.87 -7.72
C GLY A 512 14.82 13.46 -9.06
N THR A 513 15.73 13.92 -9.92
CA THR A 513 15.40 14.51 -11.22
C THR A 513 15.37 13.47 -12.34
N LYS A 514 14.76 13.83 -13.48
CA LYS A 514 14.90 13.06 -14.72
C LYS A 514 16.37 13.02 -15.20
N THR A 515 17.15 14.06 -14.92
CA THR A 515 18.57 14.14 -15.30
C THR A 515 19.42 13.10 -14.59
N GLU A 516 19.16 12.83 -13.31
CA GLU A 516 19.84 11.73 -12.59
C GLU A 516 19.58 10.38 -13.25
N LYS A 517 18.32 10.09 -13.62
CA LYS A 517 17.98 8.84 -14.33
C LYS A 517 18.69 8.75 -15.68
N ASN A 518 18.72 9.85 -16.44
CA ASN A 518 19.45 9.91 -17.71
C ASN A 518 20.95 9.66 -17.52
N LEU A 519 21.56 10.18 -16.45
CA LEU A 519 22.97 9.97 -16.13
C LEU A 519 23.27 8.52 -15.73
N MET A 520 22.38 7.89 -14.95
CA MET A 520 22.51 6.46 -14.60
C MET A 520 22.34 5.56 -15.84
N GLU A 521 21.39 5.88 -16.72
CA GLU A 521 21.19 5.16 -17.99
C GLU A 521 22.39 5.31 -18.93
N ALA A 522 22.93 6.53 -19.06
CA ALA A 522 24.15 6.78 -19.80
C ALA A 522 25.33 6.00 -19.21
N LEU A 523 25.54 6.05 -17.90
CA LEU A 523 26.59 5.29 -17.21
C LEU A 523 26.50 3.78 -17.49
N ALA A 524 25.29 3.20 -17.40
CA ALA A 524 25.07 1.79 -17.69
C ALA A 524 25.35 1.47 -19.17
N GLY A 525 24.88 2.32 -20.08
CA GLY A 525 25.12 2.20 -21.52
C GLY A 525 26.61 2.19 -21.88
N GLU A 526 27.37 3.15 -21.36
CA GLU A 526 28.82 3.26 -21.61
C GLU A 526 29.60 2.09 -21.00
N SER A 527 29.19 1.62 -19.81
CA SER A 527 29.80 0.47 -19.14
C SER A 527 29.61 -0.82 -19.95
N ILE A 528 28.41 -1.03 -20.52
CA ILE A 528 28.12 -2.14 -21.42
C ILE A 528 28.91 -1.99 -22.73
N ALA A 529 28.97 -0.79 -23.30
CA ALA A 529 29.67 -0.52 -24.56
C ALA A 529 31.18 -0.80 -24.46
N ARG A 530 31.84 -0.34 -23.39
CA ARG A 530 33.25 -0.66 -23.09
C ARG A 530 33.51 -2.16 -23.13
N ASN A 531 32.72 -2.95 -22.38
CA ASN A 531 32.94 -4.39 -22.27
C ASN A 531 32.64 -5.10 -23.60
N LYS A 532 31.54 -4.73 -24.26
CA LYS A 532 31.16 -5.24 -25.59
C LYS A 532 32.27 -5.04 -26.62
N TYR A 533 32.81 -3.83 -26.74
CA TYR A 533 33.90 -3.55 -27.69
C TYR A 533 35.20 -4.27 -27.32
N THR A 534 35.49 -4.42 -26.02
CA THR A 534 36.63 -5.25 -25.58
C THR A 534 36.48 -6.69 -26.08
N PHE A 535 35.31 -7.31 -25.86
CA PHE A 535 35.05 -8.70 -26.29
C PHE A 535 35.05 -8.85 -27.83
N PHE A 536 34.53 -7.87 -28.56
CA PHE A 536 34.60 -7.87 -30.03
C PHE A 536 36.04 -7.74 -30.54
N GLY A 537 36.86 -6.97 -29.83
CA GLY A 537 38.30 -6.90 -30.08
C GLY A 537 38.97 -8.27 -29.94
N ASP A 538 38.65 -9.04 -28.90
CA ASP A 538 39.24 -10.36 -28.68
C ASP A 538 38.93 -11.33 -29.84
N VAL A 539 37.71 -11.26 -30.39
CA VAL A 539 37.33 -12.02 -31.60
C VAL A 539 38.18 -11.56 -32.80
N ALA A 540 38.25 -10.26 -33.07
CA ALA A 540 39.04 -9.72 -34.18
C ALA A 540 40.53 -10.10 -34.07
N LYS A 541 41.07 -10.13 -32.84
CA LYS A 541 42.44 -10.55 -32.57
C LYS A 541 42.65 -12.04 -32.84
N ALA A 542 41.71 -12.90 -32.40
CA ALA A 542 41.76 -14.33 -32.66
C ALA A 542 41.68 -14.65 -34.16
N GLU A 543 40.96 -13.84 -34.93
CA GLU A 543 40.86 -13.95 -36.40
C GLU A 543 42.05 -13.31 -37.14
N GLY A 544 43.00 -12.69 -36.44
CA GLY A 544 44.21 -12.09 -37.02
C GLY A 544 44.04 -10.65 -37.54
N TYR A 545 42.90 -10.00 -37.29
CA TYR A 545 42.63 -8.61 -37.69
C TYR A 545 43.16 -7.60 -36.67
N GLU A 546 44.49 -7.48 -36.56
CA GLU A 546 45.15 -6.63 -35.55
C GLU A 546 44.69 -5.16 -35.59
N GLN A 547 44.51 -4.57 -36.78
CA GLN A 547 44.05 -3.19 -36.90
C GLN A 547 42.63 -2.99 -36.34
N ILE A 548 41.73 -3.95 -36.57
CA ILE A 548 40.34 -3.89 -36.09
C ILE A 548 40.30 -4.08 -34.57
N TYR A 549 41.11 -5.00 -34.04
CA TYR A 549 41.29 -5.17 -32.59
C TYR A 549 41.72 -3.86 -31.90
N GLN A 550 42.75 -3.19 -32.45
CA GLN A 550 43.23 -1.93 -31.89
C GLN A 550 42.17 -0.81 -31.94
N LEU A 551 41.35 -0.78 -32.99
CA LEU A 551 40.24 0.17 -33.09
C LEU A 551 39.14 -0.13 -32.05
N PHE A 552 38.80 -1.40 -31.83
CA PHE A 552 37.85 -1.79 -30.78
C PHE A 552 38.35 -1.42 -29.39
N LEU A 553 39.62 -1.68 -29.07
CA LEU A 553 40.20 -1.28 -27.77
C LEU A 553 40.27 0.24 -27.60
N LYS A 554 40.58 0.97 -28.67
CA LYS A 554 40.55 2.44 -28.64
C LYS A 554 39.16 2.95 -28.30
N THR A 555 38.13 2.43 -28.95
CA THR A 555 36.73 2.82 -28.67
C THR A 555 36.30 2.39 -27.26
N ALA A 556 36.66 1.19 -26.80
CA ALA A 556 36.41 0.76 -25.43
C ALA A 556 37.07 1.70 -24.39
N GLY A 557 38.27 2.20 -24.70
CA GLY A 557 38.93 3.24 -23.91
C GLY A 557 38.13 4.53 -23.83
N ASN A 558 37.54 4.98 -24.95
CA ASN A 558 36.67 6.17 -24.97
C ASN A 558 35.44 5.97 -24.09
N GLU A 559 34.74 4.83 -24.20
CA GLU A 559 33.53 4.58 -23.39
C GLU A 559 33.85 4.47 -21.90
N ARG A 560 35.05 3.99 -21.53
CA ARG A 560 35.52 4.05 -20.14
C ARG A 560 35.61 5.49 -19.62
N GLU A 561 36.11 6.41 -20.44
CA GLU A 561 36.20 7.83 -20.06
C GLU A 561 34.80 8.48 -20.02
N HIS A 562 33.90 8.13 -20.95
CA HIS A 562 32.50 8.57 -20.89
C HIS A 562 31.80 8.09 -19.61
N ALA A 563 31.90 6.80 -19.28
CA ALA A 563 31.37 6.24 -18.04
C ALA A 563 31.93 6.97 -16.81
N LYS A 564 33.24 7.27 -16.79
CA LYS A 564 33.89 8.02 -15.71
C LYS A 564 33.33 9.44 -15.54
N LEU A 565 32.98 10.13 -16.63
CA LEU A 565 32.35 11.45 -16.56
C LEU A 565 31.00 11.37 -15.82
N TRP A 566 30.15 10.41 -16.18
CA TRP A 566 28.84 10.22 -15.55
C TRP A 566 28.94 9.73 -14.11
N PHE A 567 29.85 8.79 -13.84
CA PHE A 567 30.13 8.28 -12.49
C PHE A 567 30.58 9.41 -11.55
N LYS A 568 31.37 10.37 -12.06
CA LYS A 568 31.76 11.57 -11.32
C LYS A 568 30.60 12.55 -11.11
N GLU A 569 29.80 12.84 -12.13
CA GLU A 569 28.65 13.75 -12.01
C GLU A 569 27.57 13.24 -11.05
N LEU A 570 27.44 11.91 -10.94
CA LEU A 570 26.57 11.24 -9.96
C LEU A 570 27.14 11.24 -8.53
N GLY A 571 28.35 11.76 -8.33
CA GLY A 571 28.99 11.82 -7.01
C GLY A 571 29.52 10.48 -6.50
N TYR A 572 29.69 9.47 -7.36
CA TYR A 572 30.10 8.12 -6.95
C TYR A 572 31.62 7.95 -6.75
N LEU A 573 32.44 8.96 -7.08
CA LEU A 573 33.88 8.94 -6.79
C LEU A 573 34.19 9.61 -5.45
N GLY A 574 34.63 8.83 -4.48
CA GLY A 574 35.19 9.30 -3.20
C GLY A 574 36.71 9.16 -3.13
N ASP A 575 37.26 9.29 -1.93
CA ASP A 575 38.64 8.91 -1.63
C ASP A 575 38.84 7.37 -1.58
N THR A 576 40.06 6.90 -1.33
CA THR A 576 40.37 5.46 -1.32
C THR A 576 39.57 4.69 -0.27
N GLU A 577 39.35 5.27 0.91
CA GLU A 577 38.60 4.61 1.97
C GLU A 577 37.12 4.48 1.58
N GLN A 578 36.52 5.58 1.12
CA GLN A 578 35.13 5.63 0.66
C GLN A 578 34.87 4.68 -0.52
N ASN A 579 35.78 4.64 -1.49
CA ASN A 579 35.67 3.75 -2.65
C ASN A 579 35.80 2.27 -2.27
N LEU A 580 36.69 1.93 -1.31
CA LEU A 580 36.83 0.55 -0.80
C LEU A 580 35.60 0.11 0.00
N LEU A 581 35.00 1.02 0.77
CA LEU A 581 33.73 0.77 1.45
C LEU A 581 32.61 0.51 0.45
N HIS A 582 32.45 1.40 -0.54
CA HIS A 582 31.44 1.26 -1.59
C HIS A 582 31.62 -0.05 -2.39
N ALA A 583 32.86 -0.42 -2.73
CA ALA A 583 33.16 -1.71 -3.35
C ALA A 583 32.79 -2.88 -2.43
N THR A 584 33.14 -2.83 -1.14
CA THR A 584 32.79 -3.89 -0.17
C THR A 584 31.28 -4.09 -0.08
N GLU A 585 30.51 -3.01 -0.03
CA GLU A 585 29.04 -3.06 0.09
C GLU A 585 28.38 -3.54 -1.20
N GLY A 586 28.87 -3.09 -2.36
CA GLY A 586 28.45 -3.57 -3.67
C GLY A 586 28.64 -5.07 -3.81
N GLU A 587 29.86 -5.57 -3.58
CA GLU A 587 30.18 -7.01 -3.63
C GLU A 587 29.31 -7.82 -2.66
N ASN A 588 29.08 -7.31 -1.43
CA ASN A 588 28.21 -7.97 -0.47
C ASN A 588 26.77 -8.11 -0.97
N TYR A 589 26.20 -7.05 -1.52
CA TYR A 589 24.88 -7.08 -2.15
C TYR A 589 24.82 -8.07 -3.31
N GLU A 590 25.88 -8.11 -4.13
CA GLU A 590 25.95 -8.98 -5.30
C GLU A 590 25.85 -10.47 -4.92
N TRP A 591 26.63 -10.96 -3.95
CA TRP A 591 26.59 -12.39 -3.59
C TRP A 591 25.48 -12.77 -2.61
N SER A 592 25.09 -11.87 -1.70
CA SER A 592 24.13 -12.20 -0.64
C SER A 592 22.67 -12.07 -1.08
N ASP A 593 22.40 -11.20 -2.06
CA ASP A 593 21.06 -10.92 -2.55
C ASP A 593 20.96 -11.08 -4.08
N MET A 594 21.70 -10.28 -4.87
CA MET A 594 21.50 -10.21 -6.33
C MET A 594 21.66 -11.56 -7.03
N TYR A 595 22.84 -12.18 -6.96
CA TYR A 595 23.11 -13.47 -7.61
C TYR A 595 22.36 -14.62 -6.94
N ALA A 596 22.08 -14.54 -5.64
CA ALA A 596 21.28 -15.52 -4.93
C ALA A 596 19.82 -15.55 -5.42
N ARG A 597 19.20 -14.38 -5.61
CA ARG A 597 17.87 -14.26 -6.21
C ARG A 597 17.88 -14.65 -7.68
N PHE A 598 18.87 -14.21 -8.46
CA PHE A 598 18.96 -14.56 -9.89
C PHE A 598 19.09 -16.07 -10.11
N ALA A 599 19.85 -16.76 -9.24
CA ALA A 599 19.94 -18.21 -9.27
C ALA A 599 18.57 -18.87 -9.02
N LYS A 600 17.85 -18.37 -8.01
CA LYS A 600 16.51 -18.88 -7.67
C LYS A 600 15.49 -18.62 -8.78
N ASP A 601 15.45 -17.40 -9.32
CA ASP A 601 14.56 -17.02 -10.41
C ASP A 601 14.84 -17.90 -11.65
N ALA A 602 16.12 -18.09 -12.01
CA ALA A 602 16.52 -18.96 -13.11
C ALA A 602 16.15 -20.44 -12.88
N GLU A 603 16.22 -20.93 -11.64
CA GLU A 603 15.80 -22.29 -11.29
C GLU A 603 14.27 -22.46 -11.40
N GLU A 604 13.49 -21.48 -10.92
CA GLU A 604 12.02 -21.47 -11.02
C GLU A 604 11.53 -21.40 -12.47
N GLU A 605 12.29 -20.73 -13.34
CA GLU A 605 12.01 -20.64 -14.79
C GLU A 605 12.54 -21.86 -15.59
N GLY A 606 13.25 -22.78 -14.95
CA GLY A 606 13.78 -24.01 -15.57
C GLY A 606 15.14 -23.87 -16.27
N PHE A 607 15.88 -22.77 -16.03
CA PHE A 607 17.21 -22.49 -16.55
C PHE A 607 18.34 -22.94 -15.60
N PHE A 608 18.36 -24.22 -15.26
CA PHE A 608 19.26 -24.79 -14.24
C PHE A 608 20.75 -24.51 -14.47
N ASP A 609 21.24 -24.60 -15.71
CA ASP A 609 22.64 -24.32 -16.04
C ASP A 609 23.04 -22.85 -15.77
N LEU A 610 22.08 -21.94 -15.93
CA LEU A 610 22.29 -20.52 -15.67
C LEU A 610 22.20 -20.23 -14.17
N ALA A 611 21.28 -20.89 -13.47
CA ALA A 611 21.18 -20.83 -12.01
C ALA A 611 22.50 -21.25 -11.34
N GLU A 612 23.10 -22.36 -11.78
CA GLU A 612 24.39 -22.81 -11.28
C GLU A 612 25.50 -21.79 -11.55
N LYS A 613 25.51 -21.15 -12.74
CA LYS A 613 26.48 -20.08 -13.04
C LYS A 613 26.31 -18.90 -12.09
N PHE A 614 25.09 -18.45 -11.80
CA PHE A 614 24.85 -17.37 -10.84
C PHE A 614 25.31 -17.74 -9.43
N ILE A 615 25.10 -18.98 -8.98
CA ILE A 615 25.60 -19.46 -7.69
C ILE A 615 27.12 -19.40 -7.64
N GLN A 616 27.80 -19.86 -8.69
CA GLN A 616 29.26 -19.87 -8.74
C GLN A 616 29.85 -18.46 -8.81
N VAL A 617 29.24 -17.54 -9.57
CA VAL A 617 29.65 -16.13 -9.59
C VAL A 617 29.44 -15.50 -8.21
N GLY A 618 28.32 -15.73 -7.54
CA GLY A 618 28.12 -15.26 -6.16
C GLY A 618 29.20 -15.74 -5.18
N LYS A 619 29.69 -16.98 -5.30
CA LYS A 619 30.82 -17.45 -4.48
C LYS A 619 32.11 -16.66 -4.75
N ILE A 620 32.32 -16.20 -5.98
CA ILE A 620 33.47 -15.37 -6.37
C ILE A 620 33.33 -13.96 -5.81
N GLU A 621 32.17 -13.31 -5.95
CA GLU A 621 31.95 -11.95 -5.43
C GLU A 621 32.10 -11.89 -3.89
N LYS A 622 31.77 -12.99 -3.18
CA LYS A 622 32.10 -13.12 -1.75
C LYS A 622 33.60 -12.98 -1.47
N SER A 623 34.45 -13.55 -2.31
CA SER A 623 35.91 -13.41 -2.19
C SER A 623 36.39 -11.99 -2.48
N HIS A 624 35.70 -11.26 -3.35
CA HIS A 624 35.96 -9.84 -3.61
C HIS A 624 35.59 -8.98 -2.40
N GLU A 625 34.43 -9.23 -1.77
CA GLU A 625 34.06 -8.58 -0.51
C GLU A 625 35.14 -8.80 0.56
N GLU A 626 35.56 -10.05 0.78
CA GLU A 626 36.60 -10.38 1.76
C GLU A 626 37.93 -9.65 1.47
N ARG A 627 38.28 -9.50 0.19
CA ARG A 627 39.46 -8.74 -0.25
C ARG A 627 39.32 -7.26 0.06
N TYR A 628 38.25 -6.60 -0.40
CA TYR A 628 38.06 -5.16 -0.19
C TYR A 628 37.88 -4.82 1.28
N ARG A 629 37.22 -5.68 2.07
CA ARG A 629 37.08 -5.50 3.52
C ARG A 629 38.43 -5.55 4.24
N LYS A 630 39.34 -6.44 3.83
CA LYS A 630 40.72 -6.47 4.36
C LYS A 630 41.51 -5.22 3.96
N LEU A 631 41.38 -4.77 2.71
CA LEU A 631 42.05 -3.56 2.23
C LEU A 631 41.53 -2.30 2.95
N LEU A 632 40.21 -2.18 3.12
CA LEU A 632 39.57 -1.10 3.87
C LEU A 632 40.09 -1.04 5.30
N ASN A 633 40.14 -2.19 5.98
CA ASN A 633 40.66 -2.29 7.34
C ASN A 633 42.15 -1.88 7.41
N ASN A 634 42.97 -2.27 6.41
CA ASN A 634 44.35 -1.80 6.33
C ASN A 634 44.44 -0.26 6.17
N VAL A 635 43.58 0.36 5.37
CA VAL A 635 43.55 1.82 5.19
C VAL A 635 43.14 2.51 6.50
N GLN A 636 42.07 2.05 7.14
CA GLN A 636 41.54 2.63 8.39
C GLN A 636 42.51 2.49 9.56
N MET A 637 43.17 1.34 9.67
CA MET A 637 44.17 1.07 10.71
C MET A 637 45.55 1.65 10.39
N LYS A 638 45.69 2.38 9.26
CA LYS A 638 46.98 2.87 8.73
C LYS A 638 48.03 1.77 8.57
N ALA A 639 47.58 0.53 8.37
CA ALA A 639 48.39 -0.66 8.25
C ALA A 639 48.74 -1.02 6.79
N VAL A 640 48.51 -0.10 5.84
CA VAL A 640 48.88 -0.29 4.42
C VAL A 640 50.40 -0.41 4.28
N PHE A 641 51.14 0.48 4.93
CA PHE A 641 52.60 0.58 4.89
C PHE A 641 53.26 0.33 6.25
N GLU A 642 52.50 -0.19 7.23
CA GLU A 642 52.97 -0.53 8.57
C GLU A 642 52.33 -1.85 9.02
N LYS A 643 53.12 -2.75 9.60
CA LYS A 643 52.65 -4.03 10.16
C LYS A 643 53.12 -4.17 11.61
N SER A 644 52.40 -4.98 12.38
CA SER A 644 52.69 -5.20 13.81
C SER A 644 54.04 -5.90 14.05
N GLY A 645 54.48 -6.74 13.10
CA GLY A 645 55.77 -7.42 13.09
C GLY A 645 56.68 -6.97 11.94
N GLU A 646 57.94 -7.41 11.96
CA GLU A 646 58.86 -7.20 10.83
C GLU A 646 58.30 -7.87 9.58
N THR A 647 58.17 -7.11 8.50
CA THR A 647 57.59 -7.54 7.22
C THR A 647 58.50 -7.14 6.07
N MET A 648 58.65 -8.03 5.08
CA MET A 648 59.50 -7.77 3.93
C MET A 648 58.72 -6.92 2.94
N TRP A 649 59.20 -5.70 2.71
CA TRP A 649 58.62 -4.77 1.75
C TRP A 649 59.38 -4.84 0.44
N GLU A 650 58.64 -4.81 -0.66
CA GLU A 650 59.16 -4.83 -2.02
C GLU A 650 58.69 -3.59 -2.78
N CYS A 651 59.63 -2.89 -3.41
CA CYS A 651 59.30 -1.78 -4.30
C CYS A 651 58.82 -2.29 -5.65
N ILE A 652 57.54 -2.13 -5.97
CA ILE A 652 56.92 -2.62 -7.22
C ILE A 652 57.48 -1.98 -8.50
N ASN A 653 58.24 -0.88 -8.37
CA ASN A 653 58.88 -0.22 -9.50
C ASN A 653 60.26 -0.81 -9.86
N CYS A 654 61.04 -1.26 -8.87
CA CYS A 654 62.45 -1.66 -9.10
C CYS A 654 62.89 -2.94 -8.38
N GLY A 655 62.00 -3.59 -7.62
CA GLY A 655 62.28 -4.81 -6.88
C GLY A 655 63.12 -4.64 -5.61
N HIS A 656 63.37 -3.39 -5.15
CA HIS A 656 64.14 -3.18 -3.92
C HIS A 656 63.44 -3.80 -2.71
N LEU A 657 64.15 -4.67 -2.00
CA LEU A 657 63.68 -5.36 -0.81
C LEU A 657 64.22 -4.71 0.46
N VAL A 658 63.35 -4.51 1.44
CA VAL A 658 63.70 -3.92 2.74
C VAL A 658 62.90 -4.56 3.86
N MET A 659 63.61 -4.94 4.93
CA MET A 659 63.04 -5.56 6.11
C MET A 659 62.69 -4.48 7.15
N GLY A 660 61.44 -4.45 7.62
CA GLY A 660 61.06 -3.54 8.69
C GLY A 660 59.57 -3.58 9.03
N LYS A 661 59.20 -2.95 10.15
CA LYS A 661 57.78 -2.78 10.51
C LYS A 661 57.05 -1.81 9.59
N LYS A 662 57.76 -0.85 8.99
CA LYS A 662 57.24 0.18 8.08
C LYS A 662 57.94 0.11 6.73
N ALA A 663 57.21 0.36 5.65
CA ALA A 663 57.80 0.62 4.35
C ALA A 663 58.54 1.97 4.37
N PRO A 664 59.67 2.12 3.65
CA PRO A 664 60.37 3.41 3.55
C PRO A 664 59.48 4.50 2.95
N GLU A 665 59.61 5.74 3.44
CA GLU A 665 58.89 6.89 2.87
C GLU A 665 59.28 7.16 1.41
N VAL A 666 60.53 6.86 1.06
CA VAL A 666 61.10 6.95 -0.29
C VAL A 666 61.97 5.73 -0.54
N CYS A 667 61.84 5.13 -1.72
CA CYS A 667 62.70 4.02 -2.13
C CYS A 667 64.15 4.52 -2.32
N PRO A 668 65.14 3.97 -1.61
CA PRO A 668 66.52 4.45 -1.66
C PRO A 668 67.22 4.17 -3.00
N VAL A 669 66.63 3.32 -3.85
CA VAL A 669 67.20 2.94 -5.14
C VAL A 669 66.67 3.81 -6.27
N CYS A 670 65.34 3.89 -6.42
CA CYS A 670 64.72 4.58 -7.56
C CYS A 670 64.07 5.93 -7.21
N GLY A 671 64.00 6.30 -5.93
CA GLY A 671 63.46 7.59 -5.49
C GLY A 671 61.93 7.70 -5.49
N TYR A 672 61.20 6.60 -5.74
CA TYR A 672 59.73 6.59 -5.73
C TYR A 672 59.17 6.60 -4.30
N ALA A 673 57.99 7.20 -4.14
CA ALA A 673 57.32 7.35 -2.86
C ALA A 673 56.89 6.01 -2.23
N GLN A 674 56.59 6.05 -0.92
CA GLN A 674 56.10 4.91 -0.13
C GLN A 674 54.95 4.13 -0.79
N SER A 675 54.11 4.80 -1.59
CA SER A 675 52.99 4.20 -2.33
C SER A 675 53.40 3.11 -3.34
N PHE A 676 54.69 2.98 -3.64
CA PHE A 676 55.26 1.96 -4.51
C PHE A 676 55.81 0.75 -3.73
N PHE A 677 55.58 0.65 -2.43
CA PHE A 677 55.94 -0.54 -1.66
C PHE A 677 54.72 -1.42 -1.39
N GLU A 678 54.90 -2.72 -1.55
CA GLU A 678 53.94 -3.73 -1.12
C GLU A 678 54.61 -4.77 -0.21
N VAL A 679 53.80 -5.58 0.48
CA VAL A 679 54.33 -6.74 1.21
C VAL A 679 54.73 -7.78 0.17
N ARG A 680 55.98 -8.23 0.21
CA ARG A 680 56.50 -9.23 -0.72
C ARG A 680 55.63 -10.49 -0.68
N ALA A 681 55.07 -10.85 -1.82
CA ALA A 681 54.36 -12.10 -2.00
C ALA A 681 55.32 -13.17 -2.53
N GLU A 682 55.52 -14.25 -1.78
CA GLU A 682 56.25 -15.44 -2.26
C GLU A 682 55.22 -16.51 -2.64
N ASN A 683 54.99 -16.67 -3.94
CA ASN A 683 54.00 -17.59 -4.51
C ASN A 683 54.57 -18.45 -5.65
N TYR A 684 55.90 -18.57 -5.71
CA TYR A 684 56.66 -19.36 -6.70
C TYR A 684 57.55 -20.40 -6.03
#